data_AF-A5YS09-F1
#
_entry.id   AF-A5YS09-F1
#
_cell.length_a   1.000
_cell.length_b   1.000
_cell.length_c   1.000
_cell.angle_alpha   90.00
_cell.angle_beta   90.00
_cell.angle_gamma   90.00
#
_symmetry.space_group_name_H-M   'P 1'
#
loop_
_entity.id
_entity.type
_entity.pdbx_description
1 polymer ?
#
loop_
_entity_poly.entity_id
_entity_poly.type
_entity_poly.pdbx_seq_one_letter_code
_entity_poly.pdbx_strand_id
1 'polypeptide(L)'
;MSSQDSSTDQCPRSRSLEELPITDAGQPTESTTRQTMCTDTVSDIDAGWTPYFRYDTIYADQRAAIESFLDTLGEQGYYLKEGACGTGKTLAAITASIHAIRNPKQLNDRSPTNASAPEYDRVIAVTPVKKQLQQFIAELRGINATLPAEMDPIQTVVLRGQADMMAIRNAELPKTDTQEATQDLRATTREVIRFNSDIPLDWPDNLSPPAYSMAEYDWSTPSEGAVQAQENHQYDPNRAEAIRHIVAQLEPRDTESNAQLCIDGIETPYPQHVPHTSEIVDSTRLDSNYNQLPSDLQGRFDPFYAATLAGLQESIVEFADAPSHVIDKQTLFEATVASGCCPHELMCILAQQADVIIGNYNHLLDPETRYLTDRKLGLLNERTIAIIDEAHQLEERSRDNLSTSVDLYTLMKARNDVRIARQYASGSIVDSPTPNLPREDAELAQKIVEDGAKLRTSGIEVEELRAVEKLLNIAKQRLIDASETIDAVGLIHRFGQEDSEEQSREIKSLVDPNNLNWGDQLTRDLERDESISMSVMQGAERIMSRLEKVFSAFTEHGILNRTPQGQEVGAFFRQWAQAPHAVYHPEVRVIPSQKESFPDQFPAWVEHWTPELRLFNCIPKRELRRVFSELGSGILMSATLRPKEPFRESIGIDAVPQLGELDTKVQSTEDEMTLRMNGITDEMTEDVETRPTTFDRFPLRFSPKNRLSVVVDLPKFTKANRGERETNHQAMTDIREQYAEVIAQVARTEGNILIAMPSYSEAAWAYEYLRTLSIEKRCFVDKSSTADETDTLLSKFFESGDAILCTSLRGTITEGVDFDGEKLHTCLSVGVPLAPPSSEMDAVEIAYQRAITETGGQEAARLIPSTRRVRQSVGRVIRGVNETGVRILADERYGTSDSTNLRRYLSPQQQREFTPVEYTDLGGAITRFWQYHK
;
A
#
# COMPACT_ATOMS: atom_id res chain seq x y z
N MET A 1 -42.10 -12.70 53.63
CA MET A 1 -42.18 -14.14 53.31
C MET A 1 -41.78 -14.31 51.85
N SER A 2 -40.96 -15.34 51.58
CA SER A 2 -40.36 -15.79 50.29
C SER A 2 -39.51 -14.77 49.51
N SER A 3 -38.16 -14.80 49.56
CA SER A 3 -37.19 -15.76 48.96
C SER A 3 -36.96 -15.52 47.46
N GLN A 4 -35.82 -14.89 47.12
CA GLN A 4 -35.19 -14.98 45.81
C GLN A 4 -33.75 -15.43 46.02
N ASP A 5 -33.40 -16.51 45.33
CA ASP A 5 -32.13 -17.22 45.35
C ASP A 5 -30.99 -16.37 44.78
N SER A 6 -29.91 -16.26 45.55
CA SER A 6 -28.60 -15.77 45.12
C SER A 6 -27.70 -16.98 44.84
N SER A 7 -27.59 -17.40 43.57
CA SER A 7 -26.54 -18.31 43.15
C SER A 7 -25.27 -17.51 42.86
N THR A 8 -24.39 -17.41 43.86
CA THR A 8 -23.00 -16.98 43.69
C THR A 8 -22.25 -18.02 42.85
N ASP A 9 -21.92 -17.68 41.61
CA ASP A 9 -20.97 -18.43 40.79
C ASP A 9 -19.59 -18.36 41.47
N GLN A 10 -19.10 -19.52 41.93
CA GLN A 10 -17.79 -19.63 42.56
C GLN A 10 -16.68 -19.62 41.50
N CYS A 11 -15.72 -18.73 41.71
CA CYS A 11 -14.55 -18.45 40.89
C CYS A 11 -13.55 -19.63 40.87
N PRO A 12 -12.84 -19.93 39.76
CA PRO A 12 -11.77 -20.92 39.78
C PRO A 12 -10.52 -20.34 40.47
N ARG A 13 -10.00 -21.03 41.48
CA ARG A 13 -8.67 -20.78 42.08
C ARG A 13 -7.56 -21.18 41.10
N SER A 14 -6.35 -20.64 41.30
CA SER A 14 -5.13 -21.15 40.66
C SER A 14 -5.07 -22.68 40.80
N ARG A 15 -4.97 -23.38 39.67
CA ARG A 15 -4.96 -24.85 39.65
C ARG A 15 -3.56 -25.35 39.91
N SER A 16 -3.42 -26.41 40.71
CA SER A 16 -2.15 -27.10 40.87
C SER A 16 -1.73 -27.77 39.55
N LEU A 17 -0.43 -27.98 39.35
CA LEU A 17 0.15 -28.70 38.20
C LEU A 17 -0.59 -30.02 37.88
N GLU A 18 -1.12 -30.73 38.89
CA GLU A 18 -1.82 -32.01 38.75
C GLU A 18 -3.28 -31.88 38.24
N GLU A 19 -3.86 -30.68 38.29
CA GLU A 19 -5.24 -30.36 37.88
C GLU A 19 -5.34 -29.63 36.53
N LEU A 20 -4.20 -29.36 35.87
CA LEU A 20 -4.22 -28.91 34.48
C LEU A 20 -4.70 -30.10 33.64
N PRO A 21 -5.94 -30.06 33.10
CA PRO A 21 -6.44 -31.19 32.36
C PRO A 21 -5.56 -31.39 31.12
N ILE A 22 -5.43 -32.64 30.68
CA ILE A 22 -5.12 -32.92 29.27
C ILE A 22 -6.34 -32.40 28.49
N THR A 23 -6.34 -31.09 28.24
CA THR A 23 -7.33 -30.33 27.48
C THR A 23 -8.78 -30.68 27.80
N ASP A 24 -9.25 -30.36 29.01
CA ASP A 24 -10.68 -30.22 29.30
C ASP A 24 -11.07 -28.75 29.07
N ALA A 25 -10.66 -28.23 27.91
CA ALA A 25 -11.16 -26.97 27.38
C ALA A 25 -12.63 -27.22 27.08
N GLY A 26 -13.53 -26.56 27.84
CA GLY A 26 -14.98 -26.74 27.77
C GLY A 26 -15.42 -27.19 26.38
N GLN A 27 -15.80 -28.47 26.31
CA GLN A 27 -16.13 -29.12 25.05
C GLN A 27 -17.12 -28.21 24.30
N PRO A 28 -16.82 -27.77 23.07
CA PRO A 28 -17.92 -27.64 22.12
C PRO A 28 -18.59 -29.00 22.17
N THR A 29 -19.91 -29.07 22.42
CA THR A 29 -20.65 -30.34 22.40
C THR A 29 -20.10 -31.20 21.26
N GLU A 30 -19.87 -32.51 21.46
CA GLU A 30 -19.28 -33.38 20.42
C GLU A 30 -19.91 -33.14 19.03
N SER A 31 -21.20 -32.73 18.99
CA SER A 31 -21.91 -32.26 17.80
C SER A 31 -21.25 -31.08 17.06
N THR A 32 -20.82 -30.02 17.74
CA THR A 32 -20.26 -28.81 17.12
C THR A 32 -18.87 -29.06 16.56
N THR A 33 -18.02 -29.81 17.28
CA THR A 33 -16.67 -30.17 16.78
C THR A 33 -16.76 -31.19 15.64
N ARG A 34 -17.68 -32.17 15.73
CA ARG A 34 -17.95 -33.10 14.61
C ARG A 34 -18.54 -32.39 13.39
N GLN A 35 -19.39 -31.37 13.56
CA GLN A 35 -19.93 -30.57 12.45
C GLN A 35 -18.85 -29.76 11.74
N THR A 36 -17.89 -29.17 12.46
CA THR A 36 -16.80 -28.39 11.85
C THR A 36 -15.74 -29.23 11.14
N MET A 37 -15.53 -30.47 11.58
CA MET A 37 -14.61 -31.43 10.92
C MET A 37 -15.30 -32.28 9.86
N CYS A 38 -16.62 -32.14 9.69
CA CYS A 38 -17.34 -32.83 8.63
C CYS A 38 -16.91 -32.24 7.30
N THR A 39 -16.45 -33.13 6.42
CA THR A 39 -16.15 -32.81 5.03
C THR A 39 -17.25 -33.40 4.16
N ASP A 40 -17.74 -32.58 3.24
CA ASP A 40 -18.65 -33.00 2.19
C ASP A 40 -17.83 -33.25 0.92
N THR A 41 -18.25 -34.22 0.10
CA THR A 41 -17.72 -34.36 -1.26
C THR A 41 -18.29 -33.23 -2.12
N VAL A 42 -17.44 -32.50 -2.81
CA VAL A 42 -17.85 -31.34 -3.62
C VAL A 42 -18.76 -31.73 -4.77
N SER A 43 -18.55 -32.91 -5.37
CA SER A 43 -19.43 -33.45 -6.42
C SER A 43 -20.86 -33.74 -5.96
N ASP A 44 -21.09 -33.88 -4.65
CA ASP A 44 -22.41 -34.16 -4.08
C ASP A 44 -23.18 -32.86 -3.75
N ILE A 45 -22.54 -31.69 -3.92
CA ILE A 45 -23.12 -30.38 -3.62
C ILE A 45 -23.74 -29.81 -4.89
N ASP A 46 -25.06 -29.64 -4.88
CA ASP A 46 -25.79 -28.95 -5.95
C ASP A 46 -25.68 -27.43 -5.79
N ALA A 47 -24.53 -26.86 -6.17
CA ALA A 47 -24.29 -25.43 -6.17
C ALA A 47 -23.41 -24.99 -7.35
N GLY A 48 -23.78 -23.87 -7.99
CA GLY A 48 -23.10 -23.38 -9.20
C GLY A 48 -21.67 -22.88 -8.98
N TRP A 49 -21.21 -22.73 -7.73
CA TRP A 49 -19.83 -22.36 -7.41
C TRP A 49 -18.87 -23.55 -7.33
N THR A 50 -19.40 -24.79 -7.25
CA THR A 50 -18.60 -26.01 -7.10
C THR A 50 -17.50 -26.22 -8.17
N PRO A 51 -17.67 -25.82 -9.46
CA PRO A 51 -16.60 -25.96 -10.45
C PRO A 51 -15.38 -25.09 -10.15
N TYR A 52 -15.54 -24.00 -9.39
CA TYR A 52 -14.47 -23.07 -9.04
C TYR A 52 -13.79 -23.44 -7.71
N PHE A 53 -14.17 -24.55 -7.08
CA PHE A 53 -13.56 -25.04 -5.85
C PHE A 53 -12.61 -26.21 -6.17
N ARG A 54 -11.31 -25.97 -6.05
CA ARG A 54 -10.25 -26.87 -6.55
C ARG A 54 -10.06 -28.23 -5.85
N TYR A 55 -10.76 -28.50 -4.76
CA TYR A 55 -10.56 -29.73 -3.96
C TYR A 55 -11.81 -30.60 -4.00
N ASP A 56 -11.63 -31.92 -3.99
CA ASP A 56 -12.75 -32.88 -4.02
C ASP A 56 -13.60 -32.87 -2.74
N THR A 57 -13.04 -32.37 -1.64
CA THR A 57 -13.71 -32.29 -0.34
C THR A 57 -13.70 -30.87 0.19
N ILE A 58 -14.82 -30.44 0.78
CA ILE A 58 -14.98 -29.13 1.39
C ILE A 58 -15.43 -29.26 2.84
N TYR A 59 -14.95 -28.38 3.71
CA TYR A 59 -15.44 -28.32 5.09
C TYR A 59 -16.77 -27.58 5.17
N ALA A 60 -17.66 -28.00 6.06
CA ALA A 60 -18.98 -27.40 6.22
C ALA A 60 -18.94 -25.88 6.50
N ASP A 61 -17.93 -25.41 7.25
CA ASP A 61 -17.74 -23.98 7.51
C ASP A 61 -17.28 -23.23 6.26
N GLN A 62 -16.36 -23.78 5.46
CA GLN A 62 -15.95 -23.25 4.16
C GLN A 62 -17.14 -23.07 3.22
N ARG A 63 -17.98 -24.09 3.11
CA ARG A 63 -19.23 -24.04 2.33
C ARG A 63 -20.12 -22.90 2.81
N ALA A 64 -20.38 -22.83 4.11
CA ALA A 64 -21.21 -21.77 4.69
C ALA A 64 -20.65 -20.37 4.40
N ALA A 65 -19.32 -20.20 4.42
CA ALA A 65 -18.72 -18.91 4.07
C ALA A 65 -18.87 -18.56 2.60
N ILE A 66 -18.72 -19.50 1.67
CA ILE A 66 -18.96 -19.25 0.25
C ILE A 66 -20.40 -18.75 0.05
N GLU A 67 -21.37 -19.42 0.65
CA GLU A 67 -22.78 -19.00 0.57
C GLU A 67 -23.00 -17.60 1.15
N SER A 68 -22.47 -17.31 2.35
CA SER A 68 -22.63 -15.99 2.96
C SER A 68 -21.88 -14.88 2.21
N PHE A 69 -20.75 -15.20 1.57
CA PHE A 69 -20.08 -14.28 0.66
C PHE A 69 -20.98 -13.98 -0.53
N LEU A 70 -21.55 -15.00 -1.19
CA LEU A 70 -22.45 -14.81 -2.32
C LEU A 70 -23.69 -14.00 -1.97
N ASP A 71 -24.28 -14.20 -0.79
CA ASP A 71 -25.40 -13.40 -0.31
C ASP A 71 -25.01 -11.93 -0.16
N THR A 72 -23.84 -11.65 0.43
CA THR A 72 -23.34 -10.27 0.60
C THR A 72 -22.96 -9.62 -0.73
N LEU A 73 -22.37 -10.37 -1.67
CA LEU A 73 -22.10 -9.89 -3.02
C LEU A 73 -23.41 -9.61 -3.78
N GLY A 74 -24.45 -10.43 -3.59
CA GLY A 74 -25.78 -10.21 -4.17
C GLY A 74 -26.47 -8.93 -3.67
N GLU A 75 -26.19 -8.55 -2.42
CA GLU A 75 -26.64 -7.30 -1.80
C GLU A 75 -25.70 -6.11 -2.05
N GLN A 76 -24.65 -6.28 -2.86
CA GLN A 76 -23.61 -5.26 -3.12
C GLN A 76 -22.94 -4.75 -1.83
N GLY A 77 -22.89 -5.59 -0.79
CA GLY A 77 -22.41 -5.25 0.56
C GLY A 77 -20.92 -5.45 0.78
N TYR A 78 -20.48 -5.39 2.04
CA TYR A 78 -19.12 -5.73 2.45
C TYR A 78 -19.09 -6.81 3.52
N TYR A 79 -18.24 -7.81 3.31
CA TYR A 79 -18.09 -8.92 4.26
C TYR A 79 -16.78 -8.80 5.04
N LEU A 80 -16.84 -8.84 6.36
CA LEU A 80 -15.67 -8.93 7.22
C LEU A 80 -15.53 -10.34 7.80
N LYS A 81 -14.47 -11.05 7.42
CA LYS A 81 -14.21 -12.43 7.82
C LYS A 81 -13.00 -12.52 8.76
N GLU A 82 -13.24 -12.96 10.00
CA GLU A 82 -12.16 -13.37 10.91
C GLU A 82 -11.91 -14.88 10.85
N GLY A 83 -10.68 -15.33 10.69
CA GLY A 83 -10.37 -16.77 10.81
C GLY A 83 -8.88 -17.09 10.80
N ALA A 84 -8.48 -18.16 11.49
CA ALA A 84 -7.07 -18.56 11.58
C ALA A 84 -6.46 -18.86 10.20
N CYS A 85 -5.13 -18.82 10.11
CA CYS A 85 -4.41 -19.30 8.92
C CYS A 85 -4.77 -20.78 8.65
N GLY A 86 -4.72 -21.21 7.39
CA GLY A 86 -5.04 -22.59 7.00
C GLY A 86 -6.54 -22.96 6.98
N THR A 87 -7.45 -22.07 7.38
CA THR A 87 -8.91 -22.32 7.31
C THR A 87 -9.52 -22.19 5.90
N GLY A 88 -8.69 -21.90 4.89
CA GLY A 88 -9.09 -21.73 3.49
C GLY A 88 -10.01 -20.53 3.23
N LYS A 89 -9.80 -19.42 3.96
CA LYS A 89 -10.51 -18.14 3.72
C LYS A 89 -10.30 -17.64 2.30
N THR A 90 -9.04 -17.65 1.86
CA THR A 90 -8.59 -17.23 0.53
C THR A 90 -9.32 -17.99 -0.57
N LEU A 91 -9.31 -19.33 -0.51
CA LEU A 91 -10.02 -20.16 -1.49
C LEU A 91 -11.53 -19.90 -1.49
N ALA A 92 -12.17 -19.79 -0.32
CA ALA A 92 -13.60 -19.51 -0.23
C ALA A 92 -13.97 -18.16 -0.86
N ALA A 93 -13.18 -17.11 -0.60
CA ALA A 93 -13.42 -15.77 -1.16
C ALA A 93 -13.22 -15.76 -2.68
N ILE A 94 -12.13 -16.36 -3.18
CA ILE A 94 -11.87 -16.46 -4.63
C ILE A 94 -13.00 -17.25 -5.32
N THR A 95 -13.42 -18.39 -4.75
CA THR A 95 -14.49 -19.24 -5.29
C THR A 95 -15.80 -18.46 -5.42
N ALA A 96 -16.20 -17.74 -4.36
CA ALA A 96 -17.42 -16.93 -4.36
C ALA A 96 -17.34 -15.78 -5.40
N SER A 97 -16.22 -15.06 -5.45
CA SER A 97 -16.06 -13.93 -6.38
C SER A 97 -16.00 -14.37 -7.85
N ILE A 98 -15.33 -15.50 -8.17
CA ILE A 98 -15.33 -16.06 -9.53
C ILE A 98 -16.75 -16.51 -9.92
N HIS A 99 -17.47 -17.15 -9.00
CA HIS A 99 -18.86 -17.51 -9.25
C HIS A 99 -19.72 -16.28 -9.53
N ALA A 100 -19.54 -15.20 -8.75
CA ALA A 100 -20.29 -13.95 -8.90
C ALA A 100 -20.08 -13.29 -10.27
N ILE A 101 -18.85 -13.26 -10.81
CA ILE A 101 -18.59 -12.70 -12.15
C ILE A 101 -19.09 -13.63 -13.28
N ARG A 102 -19.00 -14.96 -13.13
CA ARG A 102 -19.36 -15.92 -14.20
C ARG A 102 -20.85 -16.29 -14.21
N ASN A 103 -21.57 -16.10 -13.10
CA ASN A 103 -22.97 -16.55 -12.94
C ASN A 103 -23.89 -15.42 -12.44
N PRO A 104 -23.96 -14.27 -13.13
CA PRO A 104 -24.70 -13.09 -12.66
C PRO A 104 -26.18 -13.38 -12.40
N LYS A 105 -26.82 -14.26 -13.17
CA LYS A 105 -28.22 -14.66 -12.94
C LYS A 105 -28.44 -15.31 -11.58
N GLN A 106 -27.58 -16.26 -11.20
CA GLN A 106 -27.69 -16.95 -9.90
C GLN A 106 -27.35 -16.01 -8.74
N LEU A 107 -26.45 -15.05 -8.97
CA LEU A 107 -26.16 -14.00 -8.01
C LEU A 107 -27.37 -13.07 -7.81
N ASN A 108 -28.04 -12.68 -8.90
CA ASN A 108 -29.22 -11.81 -8.86
C ASN A 108 -30.39 -12.43 -8.11
N ASP A 109 -30.54 -13.75 -8.15
CA ASP A 109 -31.56 -14.47 -7.36
C ASP A 109 -31.34 -14.32 -5.84
N ARG A 110 -30.14 -13.91 -5.41
CA ARG A 110 -29.78 -13.60 -4.02
C ARG A 110 -29.95 -12.12 -3.68
N SER A 111 -30.18 -11.26 -4.68
CA SER A 111 -30.33 -9.83 -4.47
C SER A 111 -31.70 -9.50 -3.85
N PRO A 112 -31.83 -8.47 -2.99
CA PRO A 112 -33.12 -8.02 -2.50
C PRO A 112 -34.03 -7.60 -3.65
N THR A 113 -35.32 -7.91 -3.59
CA THR A 113 -36.30 -7.68 -4.68
C THR A 113 -36.44 -6.22 -5.16
N ASN A 114 -35.85 -5.24 -4.47
CA ASN A 114 -35.91 -3.81 -4.79
C ASN A 114 -34.55 -3.19 -5.17
N ALA A 115 -33.44 -3.95 -5.15
CA ALA A 115 -32.12 -3.44 -5.49
C ALA A 115 -31.83 -3.59 -7.01
N SER A 116 -30.93 -2.76 -7.54
CA SER A 116 -30.38 -2.99 -8.87
C SER A 116 -29.57 -4.29 -8.86
N ALA A 117 -29.76 -5.11 -9.90
CA ALA A 117 -29.06 -6.38 -10.02
C ALA A 117 -27.54 -6.14 -10.13
N PRO A 118 -26.69 -6.77 -9.30
CA PRO A 118 -25.25 -6.63 -9.41
C PRO A 118 -24.73 -7.19 -10.75
N GLU A 119 -23.87 -6.42 -11.41
CA GLU A 119 -23.20 -6.83 -12.64
C GLU A 119 -21.69 -6.71 -12.44
N TYR A 120 -21.06 -7.80 -12.00
CA TYR A 120 -19.61 -7.85 -11.78
C TYR A 120 -18.90 -8.46 -12.98
N ASP A 121 -17.79 -7.85 -13.40
CA ASP A 121 -16.94 -8.35 -14.49
C ASP A 121 -15.50 -8.64 -14.05
N ARG A 122 -15.12 -8.24 -12.83
CA ARG A 122 -13.74 -8.35 -12.34
C ARG A 122 -13.61 -8.56 -10.85
N VAL A 123 -12.54 -9.26 -10.47
CA VAL A 123 -12.09 -9.38 -9.08
C VAL A 123 -10.71 -8.75 -8.94
N ILE A 124 -10.52 -7.90 -7.93
CA ILE A 124 -9.19 -7.46 -7.47
C ILE A 124 -8.89 -8.04 -6.09
N ALA A 125 -7.83 -8.82 -5.99
CA ALA A 125 -7.34 -9.38 -4.75
C ALA A 125 -6.06 -8.67 -4.30
N VAL A 126 -6.07 -8.08 -3.11
CA VAL A 126 -4.93 -7.35 -2.55
C VAL A 126 -4.48 -7.90 -1.21
N THR A 127 -3.17 -7.97 -1.02
CA THR A 127 -2.54 -8.36 0.25
C THR A 127 -1.26 -7.56 0.49
N PRO A 128 -0.94 -7.17 1.74
CA PRO A 128 0.31 -6.50 2.05
C PRO A 128 1.47 -7.49 2.22
N VAL A 129 1.22 -8.80 2.17
CA VAL A 129 2.22 -9.84 2.47
C VAL A 129 2.61 -10.59 1.19
N LYS A 130 3.90 -10.51 0.82
CA LYS A 130 4.45 -11.16 -0.39
C LYS A 130 4.18 -12.68 -0.43
N LYS A 131 4.23 -13.38 0.71
CA LYS A 131 3.95 -14.82 0.79
C LYS A 131 2.46 -15.15 0.56
N GLN A 132 1.54 -14.32 1.04
CA GLN A 132 0.10 -14.49 0.78
C GLN A 132 -0.25 -14.23 -0.69
N LEU A 133 0.46 -13.30 -1.34
CA LEU A 133 0.30 -13.08 -2.77
C LEU A 133 0.59 -14.36 -3.58
N GLN A 134 1.62 -15.12 -3.19
CA GLN A 134 1.92 -16.42 -3.79
C GLN A 134 0.83 -17.45 -3.52
N GLN A 135 0.18 -17.38 -2.35
CA GLN A 135 -0.98 -18.22 -2.07
C GLN A 135 -2.15 -17.93 -3.02
N PHE A 136 -2.47 -16.66 -3.30
CA PHE A 136 -3.50 -16.31 -4.30
C PHE A 136 -3.18 -16.89 -5.69
N ILE A 137 -1.93 -16.76 -6.14
CA ILE A 137 -1.46 -17.36 -7.41
C ILE A 137 -1.65 -18.88 -7.40
N ALA A 138 -1.25 -19.55 -6.33
CA ALA A 138 -1.35 -21.00 -6.20
C ALA A 138 -2.81 -21.50 -6.18
N GLU A 139 -3.73 -20.74 -5.59
CA GLU A 139 -5.15 -21.07 -5.60
C GLU A 139 -5.76 -20.92 -6.99
N LEU A 140 -5.49 -19.82 -7.71
CA LEU A 140 -6.02 -19.61 -9.06
C LEU A 140 -5.46 -20.63 -10.07
N ARG A 141 -4.15 -20.92 -10.02
CA ARG A 141 -3.56 -22.00 -10.83
C ARG A 141 -4.22 -23.34 -10.52
N GLY A 142 -4.48 -23.62 -9.24
CA GLY A 142 -5.16 -24.84 -8.80
C GLY A 142 -6.60 -24.95 -9.29
N ILE A 143 -7.35 -23.84 -9.28
CA ILE A 143 -8.71 -23.77 -9.82
C ILE A 143 -8.68 -24.07 -11.32
N ASN A 144 -7.84 -23.37 -12.09
CA ASN A 144 -7.74 -23.61 -13.54
C ASN A 144 -7.30 -25.04 -13.88
N ALA A 145 -6.43 -25.66 -13.07
CA ALA A 145 -6.01 -27.04 -13.27
C ALA A 145 -7.11 -28.09 -13.00
N THR A 146 -8.15 -27.72 -12.25
CA THR A 146 -9.27 -28.61 -11.87
C THR A 146 -10.58 -28.24 -12.54
N LEU A 147 -10.60 -27.14 -13.28
CA LEU A 147 -11.77 -26.64 -13.98
C LEU A 147 -12.23 -27.63 -15.09
N PRO A 148 -13.53 -27.84 -15.29
CA PRO A 148 -14.04 -28.64 -16.40
C PRO A 148 -13.56 -28.11 -17.76
N ALA A 149 -13.23 -29.01 -18.70
CA ALA A 149 -12.60 -28.64 -19.97
C ALA A 149 -13.49 -27.79 -20.89
N GLU A 150 -14.81 -27.81 -20.67
CA GLU A 150 -15.80 -27.00 -21.36
C GLU A 150 -15.91 -25.55 -20.83
N MET A 151 -15.28 -25.23 -19.71
CA MET A 151 -15.29 -23.89 -19.13
C MET A 151 -14.03 -23.13 -19.52
N ASP A 152 -14.19 -21.84 -19.83
CA ASP A 152 -13.06 -20.97 -20.09
C ASP A 152 -12.20 -20.81 -18.83
N PRO A 153 -10.86 -20.90 -18.95
CA PRO A 153 -9.96 -20.63 -17.85
C PRO A 153 -10.14 -19.23 -17.26
N ILE A 154 -9.86 -19.11 -15.97
CA ILE A 154 -9.86 -17.83 -15.25
C ILE A 154 -8.56 -17.10 -15.58
N GLN A 155 -8.67 -16.02 -16.35
CA GLN A 155 -7.52 -15.23 -16.80
C GLN A 155 -7.06 -14.32 -15.67
N THR A 156 -5.81 -14.47 -15.25
CA THR A 156 -5.26 -13.76 -14.08
C THR A 156 -4.00 -12.99 -14.40
N VAL A 157 -3.91 -11.74 -13.92
CA VAL A 157 -2.68 -10.92 -13.95
C VAL A 157 -2.24 -10.56 -12.53
N VAL A 158 -0.94 -10.70 -12.26
CA VAL A 158 -0.31 -10.25 -11.01
C VAL A 158 0.37 -8.90 -11.24
N LEU A 159 -0.18 -7.85 -10.64
CA LEU A 159 0.37 -6.50 -10.74
C LEU A 159 1.68 -6.33 -9.96
N ARG A 160 2.56 -5.51 -10.54
CA ARG A 160 3.84 -5.06 -10.00
C ARG A 160 4.06 -3.59 -10.34
N GLY A 161 4.89 -2.91 -9.55
CA GLY A 161 5.24 -1.52 -9.83
C GLY A 161 6.18 -1.36 -11.02
N GLN A 162 6.31 -0.15 -11.54
CA GLN A 162 7.27 0.19 -12.60
C GLN A 162 8.70 -0.23 -12.23
N ALA A 163 9.08 -0.01 -10.97
CA ALA A 163 10.37 -0.40 -10.42
C ALA A 163 10.72 -1.88 -10.65
N ASP A 164 9.72 -2.75 -10.59
CA ASP A 164 9.91 -4.19 -10.74
C ASP A 164 9.85 -4.67 -12.20
N MET A 165 9.28 -3.87 -13.10
CA MET A 165 8.85 -4.30 -14.44
C MET A 165 9.54 -3.55 -15.58
N MET A 166 10.32 -2.50 -15.30
CA MET A 166 11.04 -1.76 -16.34
C MET A 166 12.35 -2.44 -16.72
N ALA A 167 12.39 -3.01 -17.92
CA ALA A 167 13.58 -3.68 -18.46
C ALA A 167 14.81 -2.76 -18.43
N ILE A 168 14.69 -1.53 -18.93
CA ILE A 168 15.80 -0.55 -19.00
C ILE A 168 16.41 -0.24 -17.62
N ARG A 169 15.63 -0.33 -16.53
CA ARG A 169 16.10 -0.10 -15.17
C ARG A 169 16.97 -1.25 -14.65
N ASN A 170 16.68 -2.48 -15.10
CA ASN A 170 17.43 -3.67 -14.76
C ASN A 170 18.61 -3.93 -15.72
N ALA A 171 18.84 -3.04 -16.69
CA ALA A 171 19.84 -3.20 -17.74
C ALA A 171 21.28 -2.90 -17.29
N GLU A 172 21.48 -2.50 -16.03
CA GLU A 172 22.78 -2.06 -15.48
C GLU A 172 23.47 -0.97 -16.33
N LEU A 173 22.68 -0.14 -17.02
CA LEU A 173 23.16 0.94 -17.87
C LEU A 173 23.29 2.26 -17.08
N PRO A 174 24.26 3.13 -17.41
CA PRO A 174 24.41 4.42 -16.73
C PRO A 174 23.13 5.27 -16.83
N LYS A 175 22.72 5.87 -15.70
CA LYS A 175 21.54 6.75 -15.61
C LYS A 175 20.23 6.07 -16.00
N THR A 176 20.02 4.84 -15.54
CA THR A 176 18.75 4.09 -15.75
C THR A 176 18.17 3.54 -14.45
N ASP A 177 18.89 3.67 -13.35
CA ASP A 177 18.63 3.08 -12.04
C ASP A 177 17.60 3.87 -11.21
N THR A 178 17.38 5.15 -11.54
CA THR A 178 16.43 6.03 -10.85
C THR A 178 15.11 6.19 -11.58
N GLN A 179 14.04 6.44 -10.82
CA GLN A 179 12.71 6.69 -11.39
C GLN A 179 12.69 7.95 -12.27
N GLU A 180 13.35 9.03 -11.85
CA GLU A 180 13.47 10.28 -12.63
C GLU A 180 14.13 10.01 -13.99
N ALA A 181 15.27 9.30 -14.01
CA ALA A 181 15.95 9.00 -15.26
C ALA A 181 15.08 8.16 -16.21
N THR A 182 14.38 7.14 -15.68
CA THR A 182 13.46 6.34 -16.51
C THR A 182 12.25 7.13 -17.03
N GLN A 183 11.75 8.11 -16.26
CA GLN A 183 10.68 9.01 -16.69
C GLN A 183 11.17 9.95 -17.80
N ASP A 184 12.39 10.48 -17.71
CA ASP A 184 13.01 11.32 -18.74
C ASP A 184 13.19 10.55 -20.06
N LEU A 185 13.64 9.29 -19.98
CA LEU A 185 13.73 8.42 -21.16
C LEU A 185 12.36 8.23 -21.81
N ARG A 186 11.31 7.96 -21.01
CA ARG A 186 9.94 7.82 -21.53
C ARG A 186 9.37 9.12 -22.07
N ALA A 187 9.66 10.26 -21.45
CA ALA A 187 9.26 11.58 -21.94
C ALA A 187 9.88 11.83 -23.32
N THR A 188 11.19 11.61 -23.46
CA THR A 188 11.86 11.70 -24.76
C THR A 188 11.27 10.72 -25.76
N THR A 189 11.01 9.46 -25.36
CA THR A 189 10.39 8.46 -26.23
C THR A 189 9.07 8.95 -26.81
N ARG A 190 8.19 9.54 -25.98
CA ARG A 190 6.90 10.12 -26.40
C ARG A 190 7.08 11.22 -27.43
N GLU A 191 8.08 12.08 -27.26
CA GLU A 191 8.39 13.14 -28.23
C GLU A 191 8.85 12.57 -29.58
N VAL A 192 9.56 11.43 -29.58
CA VAL A 192 9.98 10.77 -30.82
C VAL A 192 8.80 10.13 -31.55
N ILE A 193 7.89 9.46 -30.83
CA ILE A 193 6.78 8.67 -31.42
C ILE A 193 5.45 9.41 -31.55
N ARG A 194 5.30 10.62 -30.99
CA ARG A 194 4.04 11.36 -31.12
C ARG A 194 3.70 11.69 -32.57
N PHE A 195 2.41 11.85 -32.83
CA PHE A 195 1.94 12.53 -34.03
C PHE A 195 2.54 13.95 -34.07
N ASN A 196 2.87 14.44 -35.27
CA ASN A 196 3.53 15.74 -35.47
C ASN A 196 4.88 15.88 -34.73
N SER A 197 5.68 14.81 -34.70
CA SER A 197 7.06 14.89 -34.20
C SER A 197 7.98 15.46 -35.30
N ASP A 198 8.74 16.48 -34.94
CA ASP A 198 9.71 17.15 -35.84
C ASP A 198 10.99 16.34 -36.07
N ILE A 199 11.11 15.14 -35.45
CA ILE A 199 12.28 14.29 -35.59
C ILE A 199 12.19 13.49 -36.91
N PRO A 200 13.07 13.72 -37.89
CA PRO A 200 13.02 13.05 -39.19
C PRO A 200 13.71 11.69 -39.12
N LEU A 201 12.92 10.63 -38.89
CA LEU A 201 13.44 9.27 -38.73
C LEU A 201 14.18 8.79 -40.00
N ASP A 202 15.24 8.00 -39.80
CA ASP A 202 15.89 7.21 -40.86
C ASP A 202 15.04 5.98 -41.18
N TRP A 203 13.96 6.20 -41.94
CA TRP A 203 12.94 5.18 -42.17
C TRP A 203 13.51 3.91 -42.82
N PRO A 204 13.31 2.71 -42.22
CA PRO A 204 13.75 1.45 -42.79
C PRO A 204 13.15 1.20 -44.19
N ASP A 205 13.97 0.68 -45.12
CA ASP A 205 13.57 0.43 -46.52
C ASP A 205 12.34 -0.49 -46.67
N ASN A 206 12.09 -1.35 -45.67
CA ASN A 206 10.99 -2.31 -45.65
C ASN A 206 9.69 -1.74 -45.06
N LEU A 207 9.68 -0.50 -44.57
CA LEU A 207 8.51 0.18 -44.04
C LEU A 207 8.06 1.30 -44.99
N SER A 208 6.76 1.36 -45.27
CA SER A 208 6.15 2.44 -46.07
C SER A 208 5.21 3.24 -45.16
N PRO A 209 5.72 4.30 -44.49
CA PRO A 209 4.91 5.05 -43.55
C PRO A 209 3.80 5.84 -44.27
N PRO A 210 2.63 5.99 -43.66
CA PRO A 210 1.64 6.98 -44.08
C PRO A 210 2.24 8.38 -44.06
N ALA A 211 1.75 9.26 -44.94
CA ALA A 211 2.26 10.63 -45.04
C ALA A 211 2.21 11.38 -43.70
N TYR A 212 1.20 11.12 -42.85
CA TYR A 212 1.03 11.77 -41.55
C TYR A 212 2.10 11.41 -40.51
N SER A 213 2.88 10.35 -40.74
CA SER A 213 3.97 9.91 -39.86
C SER A 213 5.30 10.60 -40.14
N MET A 214 5.41 11.25 -41.30
CA MET A 214 6.60 11.99 -41.73
C MET A 214 6.72 13.31 -40.96
N ALA A 215 7.94 13.71 -40.63
CA ALA A 215 8.21 14.95 -39.90
C ALA A 215 7.77 16.21 -40.68
N GLU A 216 7.72 16.13 -42.02
CA GLU A 216 7.35 17.25 -42.89
C GLU A 216 5.83 17.37 -43.12
N TYR A 217 5.02 16.52 -42.48
CA TYR A 217 3.56 16.55 -42.67
C TYR A 217 2.93 17.78 -42.04
N ASP A 218 2.12 18.51 -42.81
CA ASP A 218 1.41 19.70 -42.32
C ASP A 218 0.14 19.32 -41.53
N TRP A 219 0.28 19.23 -40.22
CA TRP A 219 -0.83 18.99 -39.29
C TRP A 219 -1.81 20.17 -39.15
N SER A 220 -1.55 21.34 -39.77
CA SER A 220 -2.54 22.42 -39.82
C SER A 220 -3.71 22.11 -40.78
N THR A 221 -3.51 21.17 -41.70
CA THR A 221 -4.52 20.66 -42.64
C THR A 221 -4.52 19.13 -42.69
N PRO A 222 -4.90 18.45 -41.59
CA PRO A 222 -4.80 17.00 -41.49
C PRO A 222 -5.79 16.31 -42.45
N SER A 223 -5.33 15.23 -43.06
CA SER A 223 -6.16 14.33 -43.87
C SER A 223 -7.11 13.54 -42.98
N GLU A 224 -8.22 13.06 -43.55
CA GLU A 224 -9.20 12.23 -42.83
C GLU A 224 -8.56 11.01 -42.15
N GLY A 225 -7.61 10.35 -42.83
CA GLY A 225 -6.85 9.23 -42.27
C GLY A 225 -5.94 9.61 -41.10
N ALA A 226 -5.38 10.82 -41.10
CA ALA A 226 -4.56 11.33 -40.01
C ALA A 226 -5.40 11.63 -38.76
N VAL A 227 -6.57 12.25 -38.94
CA VAL A 227 -7.54 12.48 -37.85
C VAL A 227 -7.99 11.16 -37.25
N GLN A 228 -8.40 10.20 -38.08
CA GLN A 228 -8.83 8.88 -37.61
C GLN A 228 -7.73 8.13 -36.84
N ALA A 229 -6.47 8.23 -37.29
CA ALA A 229 -5.35 7.62 -36.60
C ALA A 229 -5.10 8.24 -35.22
N GLN A 230 -5.19 9.57 -35.11
CA GLN A 230 -5.03 10.30 -33.85
C GLN A 230 -6.19 10.05 -32.87
N GLU A 231 -7.40 9.79 -33.37
CA GLU A 231 -8.54 9.37 -32.54
C GLU A 231 -8.37 7.95 -31.98
N ASN A 232 -7.76 7.05 -32.76
CA ASN A 232 -7.63 5.63 -32.40
C ASN A 232 -6.38 5.34 -31.56
N HIS A 233 -5.34 6.16 -31.65
CA HIS A 233 -4.06 5.91 -31.01
C HIS A 233 -3.55 7.14 -30.26
N GLN A 234 -2.96 6.93 -29.10
CA GLN A 234 -2.34 8.01 -28.32
C GLN A 234 -1.04 8.54 -28.97
N TYR A 235 -0.29 7.66 -29.64
CA TYR A 235 0.98 7.95 -30.31
C TYR A 235 0.98 7.32 -31.71
N ASP A 236 1.90 7.72 -32.58
CA ASP A 236 1.99 7.18 -33.94
C ASP A 236 2.65 5.78 -33.92
N PRO A 237 1.90 4.69 -34.16
CA PRO A 237 2.44 3.34 -34.12
C PRO A 237 3.47 3.09 -35.23
N ASN A 238 3.40 3.80 -36.36
CA ASN A 238 4.33 3.62 -37.47
C ASN A 238 5.73 4.16 -37.12
N ARG A 239 5.77 5.29 -36.40
CA ARG A 239 7.02 5.86 -35.90
C ARG A 239 7.65 4.96 -34.85
N ALA A 240 6.83 4.44 -33.92
CA ALA A 240 7.28 3.47 -32.92
C ALA A 240 7.87 2.20 -33.57
N GLU A 241 7.22 1.68 -34.61
CA GLU A 241 7.70 0.52 -35.37
C GLU A 241 9.02 0.80 -36.09
N ALA A 242 9.17 1.98 -36.72
CA ALA A 242 10.41 2.36 -37.37
C ALA A 242 11.57 2.44 -36.37
N ILE A 243 11.39 3.09 -35.20
CA ILE A 243 12.41 3.15 -34.16
C ILE A 243 12.86 1.75 -33.73
N ARG A 244 11.91 0.83 -33.53
CA ARG A 244 12.22 -0.56 -33.16
C ARG A 244 13.16 -1.20 -34.18
N HIS A 245 12.86 -1.05 -35.47
CA HIS A 245 13.69 -1.57 -36.55
C HIS A 245 15.07 -0.91 -36.64
N ILE A 246 15.13 0.42 -36.52
CA ILE A 246 16.40 1.17 -36.59
C ILE A 246 17.31 0.80 -35.42
N VAL A 247 16.78 0.83 -34.19
CA VAL A 247 17.57 0.57 -32.98
C VAL A 247 18.10 -0.87 -32.96
N ALA A 248 17.32 -1.84 -33.42
CA ALA A 248 17.74 -3.23 -33.49
C ALA A 248 18.88 -3.50 -34.49
N GLN A 249 19.16 -2.55 -35.39
CA GLN A 249 20.23 -2.63 -36.40
C GLN A 249 21.47 -1.80 -36.04
N LEU A 250 21.46 -1.07 -34.92
CA LEU A 250 22.60 -0.26 -34.50
C LEU A 250 23.83 -1.14 -34.23
N GLU A 251 24.95 -0.80 -34.86
CA GLU A 251 26.22 -1.50 -34.64
C GLU A 251 26.76 -1.22 -33.22
N PRO A 252 27.40 -2.21 -32.56
CA PRO A 252 28.08 -2.00 -31.29
C PRO A 252 29.17 -0.94 -31.42
N ARG A 253 29.24 0.00 -30.46
CA ARG A 253 30.28 1.05 -30.47
C ARG A 253 31.69 0.50 -30.16
N ASP A 254 31.81 -0.69 -29.57
CA ASP A 254 33.07 -1.36 -29.29
C ASP A 254 33.27 -2.59 -30.18
N THR A 255 34.36 -2.57 -30.97
CA THR A 255 34.70 -3.59 -31.97
C THR A 255 35.11 -4.96 -31.40
N GLU A 256 35.22 -5.11 -30.07
CA GLU A 256 35.59 -6.37 -29.41
C GLU A 256 34.38 -7.18 -28.90
N SER A 257 33.15 -6.64 -28.97
CA SER A 257 31.95 -7.28 -28.45
C SER A 257 30.75 -7.06 -29.38
N ASN A 258 30.36 -8.10 -30.14
CA ASN A 258 29.08 -8.15 -30.86
C ASN A 258 27.88 -8.40 -29.91
N ALA A 259 28.03 -8.16 -28.61
CA ALA A 259 27.03 -8.56 -27.63
C ALA A 259 25.86 -7.57 -27.62
N GLN A 260 24.66 -8.12 -27.76
CA GLN A 260 23.42 -7.41 -27.48
C GLN A 260 23.29 -7.10 -25.98
N LEU A 261 22.40 -6.18 -25.64
CA LEU A 261 22.03 -5.93 -24.24
C LEU A 261 21.41 -7.20 -23.65
N CYS A 262 21.91 -7.63 -22.51
CA CYS A 262 21.43 -8.77 -21.76
C CYS A 262 20.91 -8.30 -20.40
N ILE A 263 19.68 -8.66 -20.06
CA ILE A 263 18.99 -8.24 -18.82
C ILE A 263 18.56 -9.49 -18.09
N ASP A 264 19.01 -9.70 -16.85
CA ASP A 264 18.71 -10.90 -16.06
C ASP A 264 19.01 -12.22 -16.79
N GLY A 265 20.03 -12.24 -17.66
CA GLY A 265 20.40 -13.41 -18.48
C GLY A 265 19.59 -13.58 -19.77
N ILE A 266 18.71 -12.64 -20.11
CA ILE A 266 17.89 -12.64 -21.32
C ILE A 266 18.52 -11.70 -22.35
N GLU A 267 18.87 -12.24 -23.52
CA GLU A 267 19.32 -11.43 -24.66
C GLU A 267 18.16 -10.61 -25.22
N THR A 268 18.41 -9.33 -25.51
CA THR A 268 17.44 -8.37 -26.03
C THR A 268 17.84 -7.92 -27.43
N PRO A 269 16.92 -7.39 -28.26
CA PRO A 269 17.29 -6.93 -29.60
C PRO A 269 18.07 -5.60 -29.62
N TYR A 270 18.38 -5.01 -28.46
CA TYR A 270 18.92 -3.65 -28.35
C TYR A 270 20.42 -3.61 -28.05
N PRO A 271 21.12 -2.50 -28.40
CA PRO A 271 22.54 -2.36 -28.13
C PRO A 271 22.85 -2.21 -26.63
N GLN A 272 24.10 -2.47 -26.23
CA GLN A 272 24.60 -2.32 -24.84
C GLN A 272 24.75 -0.84 -24.38
N HIS A 273 23.92 0.05 -24.91
CA HIS A 273 23.82 1.44 -24.47
C HIS A 273 22.39 1.96 -24.70
N VAL A 274 22.00 2.97 -23.93
CA VAL A 274 20.70 3.63 -24.12
C VAL A 274 20.73 4.43 -25.43
N PRO A 275 19.84 4.17 -26.41
CA PRO A 275 19.83 4.88 -27.69
C PRO A 275 19.60 6.39 -27.55
N HIS A 276 20.16 7.16 -28.48
CA HIS A 276 20.01 8.61 -28.59
C HIS A 276 19.27 9.00 -29.87
N THR A 277 18.52 10.09 -29.88
CA THR A 277 17.75 10.53 -31.06
C THR A 277 18.63 10.73 -32.31
N SER A 278 19.90 11.10 -32.14
CA SER A 278 20.86 11.20 -33.26
C SER A 278 21.16 9.88 -33.97
N GLU A 279 20.85 8.73 -33.35
CA GLU A 279 21.09 7.40 -33.91
C GLU A 279 19.91 6.88 -34.74
N ILE A 280 18.79 7.61 -34.76
CA ILE A 280 17.55 7.22 -35.47
C ILE A 280 17.13 8.23 -36.54
N VAL A 281 17.99 9.18 -36.88
CA VAL A 281 17.66 10.32 -37.75
C VAL A 281 18.34 10.19 -39.11
N ASP A 282 17.61 10.53 -40.17
CA ASP A 282 18.17 10.66 -41.51
C ASP A 282 19.18 11.82 -41.53
N SER A 283 20.47 11.47 -41.52
CA SER A 283 21.58 12.43 -41.48
C SER A 283 21.59 13.42 -42.64
N THR A 284 20.92 13.11 -43.77
CA THR A 284 20.81 14.02 -44.91
C THR A 284 19.86 15.20 -44.64
N ARG A 285 19.06 15.13 -43.58
CA ARG A 285 18.06 16.13 -43.18
C ARG A 285 18.45 16.93 -41.92
N LEU A 286 19.67 16.74 -41.41
CA LEU A 286 20.22 17.48 -40.27
C LEU A 286 20.71 18.87 -40.69
N ASP A 287 20.80 19.82 -39.74
CA ASP A 287 21.34 21.16 -40.02
C ASP A 287 22.76 21.06 -40.58
N SER A 288 22.94 21.61 -41.79
CA SER A 288 24.17 21.60 -42.57
C SER A 288 25.42 22.11 -41.83
N ASN A 289 25.27 22.91 -40.76
CA ASN A 289 26.40 23.50 -40.04
C ASN A 289 26.94 22.63 -38.91
N TYR A 290 26.10 21.77 -38.30
CA TYR A 290 26.44 21.05 -37.08
C TYR A 290 26.19 19.53 -37.15
N ASN A 291 25.48 19.05 -38.18
CA ASN A 291 25.13 17.64 -38.36
C ASN A 291 24.47 17.02 -37.09
N GLN A 292 23.59 17.81 -36.46
CA GLN A 292 22.88 17.47 -35.23
C GLN A 292 21.46 18.07 -35.29
N LEU A 293 20.52 17.48 -34.54
CA LEU A 293 19.20 18.05 -34.34
C LEU A 293 19.28 19.34 -33.49
N PRO A 294 18.26 20.22 -33.54
CA PRO A 294 18.06 21.24 -32.51
C PRO A 294 18.17 20.66 -31.09
N SER A 295 18.75 21.40 -30.15
CA SER A 295 19.07 20.88 -28.80
C SER A 295 17.84 20.41 -28.02
N ASP A 296 16.68 20.98 -28.31
CA ASP A 296 15.37 20.61 -27.75
C ASP A 296 14.79 19.30 -28.31
N LEU A 297 15.33 18.80 -29.43
CA LEU A 297 14.97 17.52 -30.05
C LEU A 297 16.04 16.43 -29.82
N GLN A 298 17.11 16.76 -29.10
CA GLN A 298 18.17 15.82 -28.71
C GLN A 298 17.84 15.16 -27.37
N GLY A 299 17.96 13.84 -27.29
CA GLY A 299 17.76 13.13 -26.03
C GLY A 299 17.97 11.62 -26.13
N ARG A 300 18.09 10.96 -24.97
CA ARG A 300 18.08 9.50 -24.87
C ARG A 300 16.65 9.01 -24.64
N PHE A 301 16.31 7.86 -25.17
CA PHE A 301 14.94 7.32 -25.10
C PHE A 301 14.93 5.83 -24.72
N ASP A 302 13.76 5.32 -24.32
CA ASP A 302 13.53 3.93 -23.91
C ASP A 302 13.02 3.13 -25.13
N PRO A 303 13.85 2.26 -25.74
CA PRO A 303 13.46 1.49 -26.91
C PRO A 303 12.42 0.41 -26.59
N PHE A 304 12.39 -0.12 -25.36
CA PHE A 304 11.40 -1.11 -24.95
C PHE A 304 10.00 -0.51 -24.89
N TYR A 305 9.91 0.73 -24.36
CA TYR A 305 8.65 1.47 -24.30
C TYR A 305 8.14 1.83 -25.69
N ALA A 306 9.02 2.27 -26.59
CA ALA A 306 8.68 2.53 -28.00
C ALA A 306 8.11 1.26 -28.67
N ALA A 307 8.79 0.13 -28.56
CA ALA A 307 8.37 -1.11 -29.20
C ALA A 307 7.00 -1.61 -28.75
N THR A 308 6.63 -1.46 -27.47
CA THR A 308 5.27 -1.85 -27.01
C THR A 308 4.17 -0.97 -27.64
N LEU A 309 4.48 0.29 -27.97
CA LEU A 309 3.55 1.23 -28.58
C LEU A 309 3.46 1.09 -30.11
N ALA A 310 4.29 0.24 -30.72
CA ALA A 310 4.24 -0.10 -32.15
C ALA A 310 3.05 -1.02 -32.53
N GLY A 311 2.25 -1.46 -31.56
CA GLY A 311 1.05 -2.29 -31.81
C GLY A 311 1.30 -3.80 -31.84
N LEU A 312 2.48 -4.28 -31.41
CA LEU A 312 2.85 -5.71 -31.36
C LEU A 312 2.19 -6.50 -30.20
N GLN A 313 1.23 -5.90 -29.51
CA GLN A 313 0.73 -6.39 -28.22
C GLN A 313 -0.01 -7.72 -28.37
N GLU A 314 -0.65 -7.94 -29.52
CA GLU A 314 -1.55 -9.08 -29.74
C GLU A 314 -0.84 -10.43 -29.90
N SER A 315 0.51 -10.49 -29.95
CA SER A 315 1.22 -11.75 -30.24
C SER A 315 2.48 -12.02 -29.39
N ILE A 316 2.73 -11.25 -28.33
CA ILE A 316 3.95 -11.43 -27.51
C ILE A 316 3.73 -12.44 -26.38
N VAL A 317 2.64 -12.26 -25.63
CA VAL A 317 2.21 -13.17 -24.56
C VAL A 317 0.69 -13.15 -24.49
N GLU A 318 0.07 -14.32 -24.59
CA GLU A 318 -1.33 -14.53 -24.25
C GLU A 318 -1.47 -15.22 -22.87
N PHE A 319 -2.67 -15.18 -22.29
CA PHE A 319 -2.95 -15.95 -21.08
C PHE A 319 -2.68 -17.45 -21.26
N ALA A 320 -2.91 -18.00 -22.45
CA ALA A 320 -2.68 -19.42 -22.73
C ALA A 320 -1.19 -19.82 -22.65
N ASP A 321 -0.27 -18.89 -22.83
CA ASP A 321 1.17 -19.14 -22.73
C ASP A 321 1.64 -19.24 -21.27
N ALA A 322 0.85 -18.71 -20.34
CA ALA A 322 1.20 -18.65 -18.93
C ALA A 322 0.78 -19.92 -18.16
N PRO A 323 1.54 -20.34 -17.13
CA PRO A 323 1.18 -21.50 -16.32
C PRO A 323 -0.23 -21.38 -15.73
N SER A 324 -1.14 -22.24 -16.24
CA SER A 324 -2.55 -22.27 -15.86
C SER A 324 -3.25 -20.92 -16.02
N HIS A 325 -2.93 -20.16 -17.08
CA HIS A 325 -3.54 -18.85 -17.39
C HIS A 325 -3.32 -17.76 -16.33
N VAL A 326 -2.27 -17.90 -15.51
CA VAL A 326 -1.87 -16.92 -14.51
C VAL A 326 -0.55 -16.27 -14.88
N ILE A 327 -0.62 -15.01 -15.32
CA ILE A 327 0.53 -14.19 -15.72
C ILE A 327 1.12 -13.52 -14.48
N ASP A 328 2.31 -13.95 -14.10
CA ASP A 328 3.12 -13.34 -13.04
C ASP A 328 4.32 -12.54 -13.60
N LYS A 329 5.07 -11.88 -12.71
CA LYS A 329 6.26 -11.09 -13.07
C LYS A 329 7.22 -11.90 -13.94
N GLN A 330 7.55 -13.12 -13.54
CA GLN A 330 8.58 -13.91 -14.21
C GLN A 330 8.14 -14.29 -15.63
N THR A 331 6.93 -14.84 -15.75
CA THR A 331 6.36 -15.25 -17.04
C THR A 331 6.33 -14.07 -18.02
N LEU A 332 5.90 -12.91 -17.54
CA LEU A 332 5.77 -11.73 -18.39
C LEU A 332 7.12 -11.13 -18.74
N PHE A 333 8.03 -11.00 -17.77
CA PHE A 333 9.34 -10.37 -17.98
C PHE A 333 10.19 -11.18 -18.97
N GLU A 334 10.27 -12.50 -18.80
CA GLU A 334 11.05 -13.37 -19.69
C GLU A 334 10.58 -13.27 -21.15
N ALA A 335 9.27 -13.35 -21.39
CA ALA A 335 8.72 -13.34 -22.75
C ALA A 335 8.76 -11.95 -23.42
N THR A 336 8.58 -10.87 -22.66
CA THR A 336 8.53 -9.52 -23.22
C THR A 336 9.91 -8.91 -23.47
N VAL A 337 10.86 -9.13 -22.56
CA VAL A 337 12.21 -8.56 -22.67
C VAL A 337 12.95 -9.17 -23.87
N ALA A 338 12.84 -10.48 -24.08
CA ALA A 338 13.40 -11.16 -25.25
C ALA A 338 12.85 -10.60 -26.58
N SER A 339 11.58 -10.18 -26.58
CA SER A 339 10.92 -9.55 -27.73
C SER A 339 11.23 -8.06 -27.89
N GLY A 340 12.00 -7.48 -26.97
CA GLY A 340 12.32 -6.05 -26.96
C GLY A 340 11.18 -5.15 -26.51
N CYS A 341 10.15 -5.66 -25.84
CA CYS A 341 9.00 -4.88 -25.41
C CYS A 341 9.05 -4.60 -23.90
N CYS A 342 8.38 -3.53 -23.48
CA CYS A 342 8.28 -3.14 -22.08
C CYS A 342 7.31 -4.07 -21.31
N PRO A 343 7.80 -4.83 -20.29
CA PRO A 343 6.96 -5.73 -19.49
C PRO A 343 5.84 -4.98 -18.75
N HIS A 344 6.15 -3.79 -18.22
CA HIS A 344 5.18 -2.97 -17.48
C HIS A 344 3.96 -2.58 -18.33
N GLU A 345 4.19 -2.15 -19.56
CA GLU A 345 3.08 -1.75 -20.44
C GLU A 345 2.26 -2.96 -20.88
N LEU A 346 2.89 -4.10 -21.21
CA LEU A 346 2.13 -5.30 -21.57
C LEU A 346 1.30 -5.84 -20.38
N MET A 347 1.83 -5.76 -19.15
CA MET A 347 1.08 -6.09 -17.94
C MET A 347 -0.20 -5.25 -17.83
N CYS A 348 -0.13 -3.96 -18.18
CA CYS A 348 -1.26 -3.05 -18.15
C CYS A 348 -2.36 -3.49 -19.12
N ILE A 349 -1.97 -3.84 -20.36
CA ILE A 349 -2.91 -4.29 -21.40
C ILE A 349 -3.59 -5.59 -20.98
N LEU A 350 -2.80 -6.57 -20.52
CA LEU A 350 -3.33 -7.85 -20.03
C LEU A 350 -4.24 -7.66 -18.81
N ALA A 351 -3.93 -6.73 -17.91
CA ALA A 351 -4.75 -6.46 -16.73
C ALA A 351 -6.16 -5.97 -17.10
N GLN A 352 -6.33 -5.25 -18.21
CA GLN A 352 -7.66 -4.83 -18.70
C GLN A 352 -8.52 -6.00 -19.19
N GLN A 353 -7.88 -7.09 -19.61
CA GLN A 353 -8.56 -8.29 -20.13
C GLN A 353 -8.80 -9.36 -19.05
N ALA A 354 -8.13 -9.26 -17.90
CA ALA A 354 -8.17 -10.26 -16.85
C ALA A 354 -9.50 -10.30 -16.07
N ASP A 355 -9.96 -11.52 -15.75
CA ASP A 355 -11.04 -11.79 -14.80
C ASP A 355 -10.60 -11.42 -13.36
N VAL A 356 -9.36 -11.80 -13.02
CA VAL A 356 -8.81 -11.67 -11.67
C VAL A 356 -7.47 -10.93 -11.70
N ILE A 357 -7.35 -9.93 -10.84
CA ILE A 357 -6.14 -9.12 -10.69
C ILE A 357 -5.61 -9.31 -9.28
N ILE A 358 -4.34 -9.69 -9.15
CA ILE A 358 -3.68 -9.81 -7.86
C ILE A 358 -2.69 -8.66 -7.68
N GLY A 359 -2.77 -7.94 -6.57
CA GLY A 359 -1.85 -6.84 -6.25
C GLY A 359 -1.53 -6.75 -4.76
N ASN A 360 -0.82 -5.67 -4.41
CA ASN A 360 -0.69 -5.19 -3.04
C ASN A 360 -1.72 -4.09 -2.73
N TYR A 361 -1.73 -3.59 -1.49
CA TYR A 361 -2.64 -2.53 -1.07
C TYR A 361 -2.49 -1.23 -1.86
N ASN A 362 -1.30 -0.90 -2.37
CA ASN A 362 -1.08 0.35 -3.09
C ASN A 362 -1.91 0.40 -4.37
N HIS A 363 -2.07 -0.73 -5.07
CA HIS A 363 -2.95 -0.83 -6.25
C HIS A 363 -4.42 -0.51 -5.97
N LEU A 364 -4.86 -0.59 -4.71
CA LEU A 364 -6.22 -0.26 -4.29
C LEU A 364 -6.33 1.08 -3.54
N LEU A 365 -5.29 1.50 -2.82
CA LEU A 365 -5.38 2.59 -1.83
C LEU A 365 -4.48 3.79 -2.17
N ASP A 366 -3.27 3.55 -2.67
CA ASP A 366 -2.26 4.60 -2.84
C ASP A 366 -2.62 5.52 -4.03
N PRO A 367 -2.81 6.84 -3.84
CA PRO A 367 -3.27 7.72 -4.91
C PRO A 367 -2.38 7.72 -6.16
N GLU A 368 -1.06 7.63 -6.00
CA GLU A 368 -0.11 7.60 -7.12
C GLU A 368 -0.24 6.29 -7.90
N THR A 369 -0.19 5.14 -7.22
CA THR A 369 -0.35 3.83 -7.85
C THR A 369 -1.76 3.65 -8.42
N ARG A 370 -2.78 4.22 -7.78
CA ARG A 370 -4.17 4.19 -8.26
C ARG A 370 -4.36 4.95 -9.57
N TYR A 371 -3.53 5.94 -9.89
CA TYR A 371 -3.56 6.54 -11.22
C TYR A 371 -3.41 5.47 -12.32
N LEU A 372 -2.57 4.46 -12.08
CA LEU A 372 -2.45 3.31 -12.97
C LEU A 372 -3.74 2.47 -12.98
N THR A 373 -4.17 1.97 -11.83
CA THR A 373 -5.24 0.97 -11.76
C THR A 373 -6.64 1.54 -12.04
N ASP A 374 -6.92 2.75 -11.59
CA ASP A 374 -8.19 3.45 -11.76
C ASP A 374 -8.19 4.25 -13.07
N ARG A 375 -7.35 5.30 -13.18
CA ARG A 375 -7.43 6.26 -14.30
C ARG A 375 -6.94 5.70 -15.63
N LYS A 376 -5.79 5.03 -15.64
CA LYS A 376 -5.21 4.51 -16.88
C LYS A 376 -5.88 3.21 -17.31
N LEU A 377 -6.18 2.31 -16.36
CA LEU A 377 -6.64 0.97 -16.66
C LEU A 377 -8.14 0.73 -16.46
N GLY A 378 -8.85 1.58 -15.71
CA GLY A 378 -10.29 1.42 -15.45
C GLY A 378 -10.64 0.19 -14.63
N LEU A 379 -9.71 -0.32 -13.81
CA LEU A 379 -9.86 -1.59 -13.08
C LEU A 379 -10.71 -1.46 -11.82
N LEU A 380 -10.82 -0.26 -11.26
CA LEU A 380 -11.53 0.02 -10.01
C LEU A 380 -12.83 0.75 -10.34
N ASN A 381 -13.95 0.03 -10.31
CA ASN A 381 -15.28 0.58 -10.59
C ASN A 381 -16.37 -0.25 -9.92
N GLU A 382 -17.63 0.12 -10.13
CA GLU A 382 -18.82 -0.49 -9.53
C GLU A 382 -19.06 -1.96 -9.94
N ARG A 383 -18.35 -2.45 -10.97
CA ARG A 383 -18.36 -3.85 -11.43
C ARG A 383 -17.20 -4.67 -10.86
N THR A 384 -16.33 -4.05 -10.05
CA THR A 384 -15.17 -4.70 -9.44
C THR A 384 -15.48 -5.19 -8.02
N ILE A 385 -15.25 -6.47 -7.77
CA ILE A 385 -15.26 -7.07 -6.43
C ILE A 385 -13.86 -6.98 -5.82
N ALA A 386 -13.72 -6.42 -4.61
CA ALA A 386 -12.45 -6.38 -3.90
C ALA A 386 -12.32 -7.49 -2.85
N ILE A 387 -11.27 -8.31 -2.95
CA ILE A 387 -10.83 -9.23 -1.90
C ILE A 387 -9.63 -8.60 -1.19
N ILE A 388 -9.76 -8.28 0.09
CA ILE A 388 -8.69 -7.64 0.89
C ILE A 388 -8.25 -8.63 1.96
N ASP A 389 -7.06 -9.18 1.81
CA ASP A 389 -6.46 -10.07 2.83
C ASP A 389 -5.59 -9.30 3.82
N GLU A 390 -5.52 -9.78 5.06
CA GLU A 390 -4.94 -9.08 6.21
C GLU A 390 -5.50 -7.68 6.43
N ALA A 391 -6.82 -7.55 6.31
CA ALA A 391 -7.57 -6.30 6.43
C ALA A 391 -7.29 -5.52 7.73
N HIS A 392 -6.79 -6.17 8.79
CA HIS A 392 -6.37 -5.50 10.02
C HIS A 392 -5.22 -4.49 9.82
N GLN A 393 -4.45 -4.61 8.72
CA GLN A 393 -3.40 -3.65 8.36
C GLN A 393 -3.95 -2.41 7.63
N LEU A 394 -5.21 -2.41 7.19
CA LEU A 394 -5.78 -1.29 6.45
C LEU A 394 -5.64 0.02 7.23
N GLU A 395 -5.89 0.00 8.55
CA GLU A 395 -5.80 1.19 9.39
C GLU A 395 -4.39 1.81 9.30
N GLU A 396 -3.34 1.05 9.59
CA GLU A 396 -1.95 1.54 9.61
C GLU A 396 -1.45 1.91 8.21
N ARG A 397 -1.65 1.04 7.21
CA ARG A 397 -1.18 1.28 5.84
C ARG A 397 -1.86 2.47 5.16
N SER A 398 -3.14 2.69 5.47
CA SER A 398 -3.91 3.78 4.88
C SER A 398 -3.57 5.13 5.49
N ARG A 399 -3.14 5.21 6.77
CA ARG A 399 -2.72 6.49 7.35
C ARG A 399 -1.58 7.11 6.54
N ASP A 400 -0.57 6.30 6.22
CA ASP A 400 0.57 6.79 5.43
C ASP A 400 0.17 7.07 3.97
N ASN A 401 -0.44 6.10 3.29
CA ASN A 401 -0.80 6.21 1.86
C ASN A 401 -1.84 7.31 1.57
N LEU A 402 -2.73 7.61 2.52
CA LEU A 402 -3.82 8.58 2.37
C LEU A 402 -3.55 9.88 3.13
N SER A 403 -2.31 10.09 3.60
CA SER A 403 -1.83 11.40 4.03
C SER A 403 -1.47 12.24 2.81
N THR A 404 -1.58 13.57 2.93
CA THR A 404 -1.22 14.49 1.85
C THR A 404 0.02 15.26 2.25
N SER A 405 0.98 15.42 1.34
CA SER A 405 2.18 16.22 1.57
C SER A 405 2.56 17.08 0.37
N VAL A 406 3.32 18.13 0.65
CA VAL A 406 3.97 19.00 -0.35
C VAL A 406 5.42 19.18 0.05
N ASP A 407 6.33 18.71 -0.79
CA ASP A 407 7.77 18.89 -0.60
C ASP A 407 8.23 20.32 -0.93
N LEU A 408 9.39 20.69 -0.41
CA LEU A 408 9.99 22.03 -0.60
C LEU A 408 10.17 22.41 -2.08
N TYR A 409 10.52 21.48 -2.95
CA TYR A 409 10.76 21.79 -4.36
C TYR A 409 9.46 22.03 -5.11
N THR A 410 8.46 21.19 -4.88
CA THR A 410 7.12 21.34 -5.43
C THR A 410 6.51 22.68 -4.97
N LEU A 411 6.68 23.01 -3.68
CA LEU A 411 6.30 24.32 -3.13
C LEU A 411 7.02 25.48 -3.85
N MET A 412 8.32 25.34 -4.11
CA MET A 412 9.13 26.38 -4.78
C MET A 412 8.82 26.54 -6.26
N LYS A 413 8.52 25.45 -6.97
CA LYS A 413 8.01 25.49 -8.35
C LYS A 413 6.69 26.26 -8.41
N ALA A 414 5.72 25.89 -7.56
CA ALA A 414 4.42 26.56 -7.50
C ALA A 414 4.56 28.06 -7.17
N ARG A 415 5.43 28.42 -6.21
CA ARG A 415 5.72 29.82 -5.89
C ARG A 415 6.30 30.56 -7.09
N ASN A 416 7.20 29.94 -7.84
CA ASN A 416 7.80 30.56 -9.01
C ASN A 416 6.76 30.80 -10.12
N ASP A 417 5.83 29.86 -10.32
CA ASP A 417 4.74 30.00 -11.30
C ASP A 417 3.85 31.20 -10.96
N VAL A 418 3.47 31.35 -9.69
CA VAL A 418 2.70 32.51 -9.20
C VAL A 418 3.49 33.81 -9.39
N ARG A 419 4.78 33.82 -9.07
CA ARG A 419 5.65 34.99 -9.23
C ARG A 419 5.75 35.44 -10.69
N ILE A 420 5.94 34.50 -11.61
CA ILE A 420 5.99 34.77 -13.05
C ILE A 420 4.67 35.38 -13.51
N ALA A 421 3.53 34.77 -13.17
CA ALA A 421 2.22 35.31 -13.52
C ALA A 421 2.02 36.72 -12.95
N ARG A 422 2.46 36.97 -11.71
CA ARG A 422 2.39 38.30 -11.10
C ARG A 422 3.22 39.35 -11.85
N GLN A 423 4.41 38.99 -12.33
CA GLN A 423 5.28 39.90 -13.09
C GLN A 423 4.64 40.34 -14.41
N TYR A 424 4.01 39.41 -15.14
CA TYR A 424 3.24 39.76 -16.33
C TYR A 424 2.01 40.60 -16.00
N ALA A 425 1.25 40.24 -14.96
CA ALA A 425 0.06 40.97 -14.56
C ALA A 425 0.37 42.40 -14.06
N SER A 426 1.54 42.62 -13.44
CA SER A 426 1.97 43.95 -12.98
C SER A 426 2.70 44.77 -14.04
N GLY A 427 2.85 44.25 -15.26
CA GLY A 427 3.63 44.89 -16.34
C GLY A 427 5.13 44.95 -16.07
N SER A 428 5.64 44.20 -15.09
CA SER A 428 7.06 44.13 -14.70
C SER A 428 7.83 43.15 -15.59
N ILE A 429 7.72 43.32 -16.91
CA ILE A 429 8.28 42.40 -17.92
C ILE A 429 9.79 42.23 -17.77
N VAL A 430 10.50 43.29 -17.36
CA VAL A 430 11.95 43.28 -17.16
C VAL A 430 12.39 42.20 -16.15
N ASP A 431 11.54 41.86 -15.18
CA ASP A 431 11.84 40.84 -14.17
C ASP A 431 11.29 39.45 -14.54
N SER A 432 10.55 39.35 -15.66
CA SER A 432 9.96 38.10 -16.15
C SER A 432 11.00 37.19 -16.82
N PRO A 433 10.69 35.91 -17.06
CA PRO A 433 11.54 35.02 -17.84
C PRO A 433 11.83 35.50 -19.27
N THR A 434 11.00 36.42 -19.80
CA THR A 434 11.13 37.01 -21.14
C THR A 434 11.28 38.53 -21.06
N PRO A 435 12.45 39.04 -20.62
CA PRO A 435 12.63 40.46 -20.35
C PRO A 435 12.61 41.36 -21.59
N ASN A 436 12.79 40.77 -22.78
CA ASN A 436 12.85 41.47 -24.07
C ASN A 436 11.60 41.24 -24.94
N LEU A 437 10.48 40.86 -24.34
CA LEU A 437 9.24 40.58 -25.08
C LEU A 437 8.80 41.84 -25.87
N PRO A 438 8.40 41.71 -27.16
CA PRO A 438 7.83 42.83 -27.91
C PRO A 438 6.67 43.48 -27.17
N ARG A 439 6.47 44.78 -27.36
CA ARG A 439 5.44 45.53 -26.64
C ARG A 439 4.04 44.95 -26.80
N GLU A 440 3.69 44.52 -28.01
CA GLU A 440 2.38 43.93 -28.31
C GLU A 440 2.18 42.60 -27.56
N ASP A 441 3.23 41.75 -27.52
CA ASP A 441 3.20 40.48 -26.80
C ASP A 441 3.19 40.69 -25.28
N ALA A 442 3.84 41.75 -24.79
CA ALA A 442 3.81 42.11 -23.38
C ALA A 442 2.42 42.57 -22.94
N GLU A 443 1.75 43.39 -23.75
CA GLU A 443 0.36 43.82 -23.53
C GLU A 443 -0.60 42.62 -23.62
N LEU A 444 -0.36 41.68 -24.54
CA LEU A 444 -1.11 40.42 -24.64
C LEU A 444 -0.89 39.52 -23.41
N ALA A 445 0.35 39.34 -22.97
CA ALA A 445 0.70 38.53 -21.81
C ALA A 445 0.00 39.04 -20.54
N GLN A 446 0.03 40.36 -20.31
CA GLN A 446 -0.68 40.98 -19.21
C GLN A 446 -2.19 40.66 -19.26
N LYS A 447 -2.80 40.84 -20.44
CA LYS A 447 -4.22 40.59 -20.65
C LYS A 447 -4.61 39.13 -20.44
N ILE A 448 -3.77 38.17 -20.86
CA ILE A 448 -4.00 36.74 -20.64
C ILE A 448 -4.13 36.42 -19.14
N VAL A 449 -3.27 37.01 -18.31
CA VAL A 449 -3.33 36.82 -16.85
C VAL A 449 -4.57 37.49 -16.25
N GLU A 450 -4.84 38.74 -16.63
CA GLU A 450 -6.00 39.50 -16.16
C GLU A 450 -7.33 38.79 -16.51
N ASP A 451 -7.44 38.25 -17.73
CA ASP A 451 -8.63 37.51 -18.18
C ASP A 451 -8.74 36.10 -17.55
N GLY A 452 -7.65 35.57 -16.97
CA GLY A 452 -7.55 34.22 -16.40
C GLY A 452 -7.87 33.07 -17.38
N ALA A 453 -7.88 33.40 -18.68
CA ALA A 453 -8.27 32.61 -19.85
C ALA A 453 -9.44 31.60 -19.67
N LYS A 454 -10.59 32.17 -19.25
CA LYS A 454 -12.02 31.80 -19.43
C LYS A 454 -12.50 30.33 -19.32
N LEU A 455 -13.24 30.08 -18.23
CA LEU A 455 -14.67 29.68 -18.26
C LEU A 455 -15.38 30.46 -17.13
N ARG A 456 -16.42 31.22 -17.51
CA ARG A 456 -17.44 31.92 -16.69
C ARG A 456 -17.04 32.24 -15.22
N THR A 457 -16.77 33.53 -14.97
CA THR A 457 -16.67 34.29 -13.68
C THR A 457 -15.26 34.66 -13.17
N SER A 458 -15.02 35.99 -13.19
CA SER A 458 -13.90 36.82 -12.67
C SER A 458 -12.45 36.45 -13.08
N GLY A 459 -11.68 37.45 -13.53
CA GLY A 459 -10.25 37.38 -13.83
C GLY A 459 -9.36 37.05 -12.60
N ILE A 460 -8.03 37.07 -12.77
CA ILE A 460 -7.07 36.96 -11.66
C ILE A 460 -6.56 38.36 -11.32
N GLU A 461 -6.75 38.81 -10.08
CA GLU A 461 -6.21 40.09 -9.62
C GLU A 461 -4.74 39.96 -9.20
N VAL A 462 -3.92 40.99 -9.47
CA VAL A 462 -2.50 41.04 -9.06
C VAL A 462 -2.34 40.83 -7.55
N GLU A 463 -3.33 41.30 -6.79
CA GLU A 463 -3.35 41.23 -5.33
C GLU A 463 -3.60 39.80 -4.83
N GLU A 464 -4.38 39.00 -5.57
CA GLU A 464 -4.57 37.57 -5.29
C GLU A 464 -3.26 36.80 -5.53
N LEU A 465 -2.56 37.08 -6.64
CA LEU A 465 -1.25 36.48 -6.94
C LEU A 465 -0.21 36.85 -5.87
N ARG A 466 -0.17 38.12 -5.45
CA ARG A 466 0.73 38.57 -4.38
C ARG A 466 0.42 37.86 -3.06
N ALA A 467 -0.86 37.69 -2.72
CA ALA A 467 -1.26 37.00 -1.50
C ALA A 467 -0.88 35.51 -1.53
N VAL A 468 -1.12 34.82 -2.64
CA VAL A 468 -0.72 33.41 -2.80
C VAL A 468 0.81 33.27 -2.78
N GLU A 469 1.57 34.14 -3.46
CA GLU A 469 3.04 34.13 -3.38
C GLU A 469 3.52 34.31 -1.93
N LYS A 470 2.84 35.17 -1.15
CA LYS A 470 3.15 35.39 0.26
C LYS A 470 2.86 34.16 1.13
N LEU A 471 1.70 33.50 0.94
CA LEU A 471 1.36 32.24 1.60
C LEU A 471 2.48 31.20 1.41
N LEU A 472 2.92 31.01 0.16
CA LEU A 472 3.94 30.02 -0.17
C LEU A 472 5.31 30.35 0.43
N ASN A 473 5.63 31.64 0.57
CA ASN A 473 6.86 32.07 1.26
C ASN A 473 6.79 31.84 2.78
N ILE A 474 5.63 32.09 3.41
CA ILE A 474 5.41 31.79 4.84
C ILE A 474 5.52 30.28 5.07
N ALA A 475 4.86 29.48 4.22
CA ALA A 475 4.92 28.03 4.26
C ALA A 475 6.35 27.51 4.08
N LYS A 476 7.12 28.07 3.14
CA LYS A 476 8.54 27.76 2.94
C LYS A 476 9.34 28.01 4.22
N GLN A 477 9.18 29.19 4.82
CA GLN A 477 9.94 29.56 6.02
C GLN A 477 9.60 28.62 7.17
N ARG A 478 8.31 28.35 7.42
CA ARG A 478 7.86 27.41 8.44
C ARG A 478 8.41 26.00 8.22
N LEU A 479 8.42 25.53 6.97
CA LEU A 479 8.97 24.23 6.61
C LEU A 479 10.46 24.13 6.95
N ILE A 480 11.26 25.15 6.59
CA ILE A 480 12.69 25.21 6.91
C ILE A 480 12.91 25.28 8.42
N ASP A 481 12.25 26.22 9.11
CA ASP A 481 12.42 26.45 10.55
C ASP A 481 12.07 25.19 11.37
N ALA A 482 10.99 24.49 11.01
CA ALA A 482 10.59 23.26 11.69
C ALA A 482 11.57 22.12 11.41
N SER A 483 12.06 22.00 10.17
CA SER A 483 13.03 20.97 9.77
C SER A 483 14.35 21.09 10.52
N GLU A 484 14.84 22.31 10.77
CA GLU A 484 16.07 22.53 11.55
C GLU A 484 15.97 22.07 13.01
N THR A 485 14.75 21.88 13.53
CA THR A 485 14.53 21.33 14.87
C THR A 485 14.45 19.80 14.92
N ILE A 486 14.52 19.13 13.75
CA ILE A 486 14.50 17.68 13.65
C ILE A 486 15.90 17.14 13.95
N ASP A 487 15.98 16.16 14.87
CA ASP A 487 17.27 15.61 15.33
C ASP A 487 18.12 15.06 14.17
N ALA A 488 17.50 14.39 13.18
CA ALA A 488 18.17 13.88 11.99
C ALA A 488 18.91 14.99 11.20
N VAL A 489 18.28 16.16 11.06
CA VAL A 489 18.89 17.35 10.44
C VAL A 489 20.02 17.91 11.32
N GLY A 490 19.82 17.92 12.64
CA GLY A 490 20.81 18.37 13.62
C GLY A 490 22.02 17.45 13.80
N LEU A 491 21.97 16.19 13.36
CA LEU A 491 23.07 15.21 13.45
C LEU A 491 24.12 15.40 12.33
N ILE A 492 23.71 15.77 11.11
CA ILE A 492 24.63 16.15 10.03
C ILE A 492 25.48 17.36 10.43
N HIS A 493 24.87 18.31 11.15
CA HIS A 493 25.59 19.46 11.72
C HIS A 493 26.62 19.11 12.79
N ARG A 494 26.53 17.93 13.43
CA ARG A 494 27.36 17.57 14.59
C ARG A 494 28.40 16.48 14.31
N PHE A 495 28.13 15.49 13.46
CA PHE A 495 28.98 14.28 13.42
C PHE A 495 29.31 13.68 12.04
N GLY A 496 28.69 14.10 10.94
CA GLY A 496 29.10 13.67 9.59
C GLY A 496 29.07 12.16 9.30
N GLN A 497 28.36 11.33 10.09
CA GLN A 497 28.13 9.91 9.81
C GLN A 497 26.74 9.43 10.27
N GLU A 498 26.22 8.45 9.51
CA GLU A 498 25.05 7.63 9.79
C GLU A 498 25.42 6.53 10.80
N ASP A 499 25.06 6.69 12.07
CA ASP A 499 25.02 5.55 13.00
C ASP A 499 23.56 5.17 13.25
N SER A 500 23.17 4.05 12.66
CA SER A 500 21.82 3.49 12.66
C SER A 500 21.60 2.64 13.91
N GLU A 501 20.57 2.94 14.70
CA GLU A 501 19.76 1.93 15.41
C GLU A 501 18.53 2.55 16.10
N GLU A 502 18.57 3.85 16.40
CA GLU A 502 17.36 4.63 16.70
C GLU A 502 16.98 5.41 15.43
N GLN A 503 15.88 5.02 14.79
CA GLN A 503 15.22 5.84 13.77
C GLN A 503 15.06 7.24 14.35
N SER A 504 15.97 8.14 13.97
CA SER A 504 15.94 9.54 14.35
C SER A 504 14.61 10.06 13.86
N ARG A 505 13.78 10.62 14.75
CA ARG A 505 12.43 11.03 14.37
C ARG A 505 12.52 12.08 13.28
N GLU A 506 12.27 11.68 12.04
CA GLU A 506 12.27 12.50 10.83
C GLU A 506 11.07 13.47 10.78
N ILE A 507 10.38 13.68 11.90
CA ILE A 507 9.09 14.36 11.94
C ILE A 507 9.07 15.39 13.07
N LYS A 508 8.49 16.55 12.76
CA LYS A 508 8.20 17.64 13.68
C LYS A 508 6.72 18.00 13.59
N SER A 509 5.98 17.78 14.68
CA SER A 509 4.61 18.27 14.77
C SER A 509 4.52 19.80 14.71
N LEU A 510 3.55 20.31 13.94
CA LEU A 510 3.21 21.74 13.89
C LEU A 510 2.05 22.11 14.82
N VAL A 511 1.34 21.12 15.36
CA VAL A 511 0.24 21.32 16.34
C VAL A 511 0.58 20.62 17.66
N ASP A 512 0.08 21.13 18.78
CA ASP A 512 0.07 20.32 20.00
C ASP A 512 -1.12 19.34 19.91
N PRO A 513 -0.91 18.02 19.75
CA PRO A 513 -2.03 17.08 19.66
C PRO A 513 -2.94 17.17 20.90
N ASN A 514 -2.37 17.45 22.08
CA ASN A 514 -3.12 17.58 23.33
C ASN A 514 -3.85 18.92 23.49
N ASN A 515 -3.58 19.90 22.61
CA ASN A 515 -4.18 21.23 22.68
C ASN A 515 -4.55 21.80 21.30
N LEU A 516 -5.52 21.13 20.66
CA LEU A 516 -5.98 21.48 19.30
C LEU A 516 -6.57 22.89 19.19
N ASN A 517 -7.01 23.51 20.30
CA ASN A 517 -7.57 24.87 20.30
C ASN A 517 -6.51 25.95 20.05
N TRP A 518 -5.22 25.63 20.16
CA TRP A 518 -4.14 26.58 19.86
C TRP A 518 -3.89 26.75 18.36
N GLY A 519 -4.51 25.92 17.51
CA GLY A 519 -4.22 25.87 16.07
C GLY A 519 -2.82 25.35 15.77
N ASP A 520 -2.51 25.21 14.48
CA ASP A 520 -1.18 24.82 14.03
C ASP A 520 -0.25 26.05 13.88
N GLN A 521 1.06 25.81 13.80
CA GLN A 521 2.06 26.86 13.68
C GLN A 521 2.01 27.61 12.34
N LEU A 522 1.68 26.93 11.24
CA LEU A 522 1.63 27.55 9.91
C LEU A 522 0.47 28.55 9.80
N THR A 523 -0.71 28.13 10.25
CA THR A 523 -1.89 29.01 10.34
C THR A 523 -1.60 30.24 11.21
N ARG A 524 -0.95 30.05 12.37
CA ARG A 524 -0.60 31.18 13.23
C ARG A 524 0.42 32.14 12.62
N ASP A 525 1.35 31.64 11.82
CA ASP A 525 2.27 32.52 11.08
C ASP A 525 1.54 33.34 10.02
N LEU A 526 0.55 32.73 9.36
CA LEU A 526 -0.31 33.41 8.41
C LEU A 526 -1.13 34.51 9.09
N GLU A 527 -1.74 34.21 10.23
CA GLU A 527 -2.58 35.16 10.99
C GLU A 527 -1.79 36.31 11.62
N ARG A 528 -0.49 36.13 11.88
CA ARG A 528 0.40 37.20 12.34
C ARG A 528 0.71 38.23 11.26
N ASP A 529 0.52 37.86 10.00
CA ASP A 529 0.77 38.73 8.87
C ASP A 529 -0.53 39.47 8.49
N GLU A 530 -0.61 40.75 8.87
CA GLU A 530 -1.82 41.58 8.68
C GLU A 530 -2.28 41.74 7.23
N SER A 531 -1.44 41.36 6.24
CA SER A 531 -1.75 41.49 4.82
C SER A 531 -2.37 40.25 4.17
N ILE A 532 -2.53 39.16 4.93
CA ILE A 532 -3.08 37.90 4.45
C ILE A 532 -4.08 37.32 5.45
N SER A 533 -5.01 36.50 4.99
CA SER A 533 -5.99 35.84 5.85
C SER A 533 -6.19 34.39 5.43
N MET A 534 -6.90 33.63 6.27
CA MET A 534 -7.22 32.21 6.00
C MET A 534 -7.94 31.99 4.67
N SER A 535 -8.70 32.98 4.18
CA SER A 535 -9.37 32.90 2.88
C SER A 535 -8.41 32.76 1.70
N VAL A 536 -7.16 33.21 1.85
CA VAL A 536 -6.13 33.04 0.82
C VAL A 536 -5.68 31.59 0.75
N MET A 537 -5.55 30.92 1.90
CA MET A 537 -5.24 29.49 1.96
C MET A 537 -6.39 28.66 1.35
N GLN A 538 -7.64 29.00 1.67
CA GLN A 538 -8.84 28.37 1.08
C GLN A 538 -8.98 28.64 -0.43
N GLY A 539 -8.57 29.82 -0.89
CA GLY A 539 -8.67 30.24 -2.29
C GLY A 539 -7.48 29.88 -3.18
N ALA A 540 -6.40 29.32 -2.61
CA ALA A 540 -5.15 29.05 -3.31
C ALA A 540 -5.35 28.09 -4.50
N GLU A 541 -6.12 27.01 -4.32
CA GLU A 541 -6.46 26.05 -5.38
C GLU A 541 -7.07 26.72 -6.60
N ARG A 542 -8.04 27.61 -6.39
CA ARG A 542 -8.72 28.34 -7.48
C ARG A 542 -7.74 29.18 -8.29
N ILE A 543 -6.81 29.87 -7.63
CA ILE A 543 -5.81 30.70 -8.31
C ILE A 543 -4.83 29.82 -9.08
N MET A 544 -4.31 28.77 -8.43
CA MET A 544 -3.34 27.85 -9.04
C MET A 544 -3.91 27.09 -10.25
N SER A 545 -5.17 26.66 -10.18
CA SER A 545 -5.86 26.02 -11.32
C SER A 545 -6.02 26.98 -12.52
N ARG A 546 -6.24 28.28 -12.26
CA ARG A 546 -6.31 29.27 -13.35
C ARG A 546 -4.94 29.55 -13.97
N LEU A 547 -3.86 29.45 -13.19
CA LEU A 547 -2.50 29.59 -13.73
C LEU A 547 -2.21 28.55 -14.81
N GLU A 548 -2.70 27.31 -14.67
CA GLU A 548 -2.55 26.29 -15.72
C GLU A 548 -3.06 26.75 -17.09
N LYS A 549 -4.22 27.43 -17.11
CA LYS A 549 -4.80 28.01 -18.33
C LYS A 549 -3.99 29.18 -18.85
N VAL A 550 -3.50 30.05 -17.95
CA VAL A 550 -2.63 31.19 -18.29
C VAL A 550 -1.35 30.71 -18.98
N PHE A 551 -0.68 29.71 -18.41
CA PHE A 551 0.56 29.17 -18.96
C PHE A 551 0.34 28.38 -20.27
N SER A 552 -0.80 27.69 -20.41
CA SER A 552 -1.20 27.09 -21.69
C SER A 552 -1.37 28.16 -22.76
N ALA A 553 -2.09 29.25 -22.46
CA ALA A 553 -2.26 30.37 -23.38
C ALA A 553 -0.92 31.07 -23.71
N PHE A 554 0.00 31.20 -22.74
CA PHE A 554 1.35 31.70 -23.02
C PHE A 554 2.11 30.81 -24.00
N THR A 555 1.93 29.49 -23.93
CA THR A 555 2.56 28.54 -24.83
C THR A 555 1.95 28.65 -26.24
N GLU A 556 0.63 28.69 -26.34
CA GLU A 556 -0.10 28.86 -27.62
C GLU A 556 0.28 30.15 -28.35
N HIS A 557 0.52 31.24 -27.60
CA HIS A 557 0.90 32.54 -28.15
C HIS A 557 2.41 32.76 -28.27
N GLY A 558 3.24 31.74 -27.98
CA GLY A 558 4.71 31.85 -28.10
C GLY A 558 5.36 32.83 -27.10
N ILE A 559 4.66 33.17 -26.02
CA ILE A 559 5.14 34.08 -24.97
C ILE A 559 6.12 33.35 -24.05
N LEU A 560 5.70 32.22 -23.49
CA LEU A 560 6.49 31.42 -22.55
C LEU A 560 6.02 29.96 -22.59
N ASN A 561 6.93 29.06 -22.95
CA ASN A 561 6.67 27.62 -22.90
C ASN A 561 7.05 27.07 -21.50
N ARG A 562 6.04 26.80 -20.67
CA ARG A 562 6.21 26.25 -19.32
C ARG A 562 4.91 25.61 -18.84
N THR A 563 4.98 24.39 -18.33
CA THR A 563 3.84 23.75 -17.65
C THR A 563 3.92 24.04 -16.14
N PRO A 564 2.92 24.71 -15.54
CA PRO A 564 2.90 24.95 -14.11
C PRO A 564 2.51 23.68 -13.36
N GLN A 565 3.04 23.50 -12.15
CA GLN A 565 2.79 22.32 -11.30
C GLN A 565 2.20 22.73 -9.93
N GLY A 566 1.42 23.82 -9.90
CA GLY A 566 0.94 24.44 -8.67
C GLY A 566 -0.45 24.04 -8.20
N GLN A 567 -1.27 23.36 -9.02
CA GLN A 567 -2.66 23.06 -8.68
C GLN A 567 -2.76 22.18 -7.42
N GLU A 568 -1.98 21.11 -7.35
CA GLU A 568 -1.94 20.20 -6.20
C GLU A 568 -1.48 20.90 -4.93
N VAL A 569 -0.52 21.83 -5.04
CA VAL A 569 -0.09 22.69 -3.93
C VAL A 569 -1.26 23.56 -3.44
N GLY A 570 -2.02 24.14 -4.37
CA GLY A 570 -3.22 24.91 -4.03
C GLY A 570 -4.29 24.06 -3.33
N ALA A 571 -4.54 22.84 -3.83
CA ALA A 571 -5.47 21.88 -3.23
C ALA A 571 -5.03 21.46 -1.81
N PHE A 572 -3.73 21.21 -1.61
CA PHE A 572 -3.14 20.91 -0.31
C PHE A 572 -3.39 22.04 0.70
N PHE A 573 -3.18 23.30 0.32
CA PHE A 573 -3.46 24.42 1.21
C PHE A 573 -4.95 24.59 1.51
N ARG A 574 -5.82 24.40 0.51
CA ARG A 574 -7.27 24.39 0.76
C ARG A 574 -7.65 23.30 1.77
N GLN A 575 -7.10 22.10 1.61
CA GLN A 575 -7.31 21.00 2.55
C GLN A 575 -6.76 21.35 3.94
N TRP A 576 -5.56 21.92 4.05
CA TRP A 576 -4.97 22.39 5.31
C TRP A 576 -5.91 23.35 6.04
N ALA A 577 -6.52 24.29 5.32
CA ALA A 577 -7.44 25.27 5.89
C ALA A 577 -8.80 24.69 6.36
N GLN A 578 -9.19 23.52 5.84
CA GLN A 578 -10.51 22.91 6.08
C GLN A 578 -10.45 21.66 6.97
N ALA A 579 -9.30 20.99 7.01
CA ALA A 579 -9.12 19.72 7.68
C ALA A 579 -9.23 19.90 9.20
N PRO A 580 -10.10 19.12 9.88
CA PRO A 580 -10.15 19.16 11.33
C PRO A 580 -8.84 18.57 11.88
N HIS A 581 -8.08 19.35 12.65
CA HIS A 581 -6.78 18.92 13.20
C HIS A 581 -6.85 17.70 14.15
N ALA A 582 -8.06 17.32 14.55
CA ALA A 582 -8.33 16.11 15.30
C ALA A 582 -8.26 14.83 14.45
N VAL A 583 -8.42 14.96 13.14
CA VAL A 583 -8.41 13.87 12.15
C VAL A 583 -7.16 13.94 11.30
N TYR A 584 -6.70 15.14 10.94
CA TYR A 584 -5.47 15.35 10.18
C TYR A 584 -4.46 16.10 11.03
N HIS A 585 -3.32 15.48 11.34
CA HIS A 585 -2.28 16.07 12.16
C HIS A 585 -1.29 16.86 11.28
N PRO A 586 -1.20 18.19 11.43
CA PRO A 586 -0.25 18.98 10.66
C PRO A 586 1.17 18.81 11.19
N GLU A 587 2.09 18.42 10.31
CA GLU A 587 3.48 18.15 10.65
C GLU A 587 4.45 18.54 9.52
N VAL A 588 5.73 18.56 9.85
CA VAL A 588 6.85 18.62 8.92
C VAL A 588 7.60 17.32 8.99
N ARG A 589 7.89 16.71 7.85
CA ARG A 589 8.70 15.51 7.75
C ARG A 589 9.93 15.79 6.87
N VAL A 590 11.03 15.12 7.14
CA VAL A 590 12.22 15.11 6.27
C VAL A 590 12.44 13.70 5.75
N ILE A 591 12.68 13.55 4.46
CA ILE A 591 13.01 12.27 3.84
C ILE A 591 14.39 12.35 3.17
N PRO A 592 15.14 11.24 3.04
CA PRO A 592 16.43 11.27 2.35
C PRO A 592 16.29 11.85 0.94
N SER A 593 17.15 12.82 0.61
CA SER A 593 17.13 13.47 -0.69
C SER A 593 17.67 12.53 -1.77
N GLN A 594 16.97 12.45 -2.90
CA GLN A 594 17.41 11.69 -4.07
C GLN A 594 18.03 12.57 -5.16
N LYS A 595 18.20 13.88 -4.90
CA LYS A 595 18.65 14.85 -5.92
C LYS A 595 20.16 14.98 -5.94
N GLU A 596 20.72 15.09 -7.14
CA GLU A 596 22.17 15.24 -7.34
C GLU A 596 22.63 16.71 -7.39
N SER A 597 21.71 17.66 -7.57
CA SER A 597 22.03 19.09 -7.66
C SER A 597 21.04 19.96 -6.90
N PHE A 598 21.56 20.98 -6.22
CA PHE A 598 20.80 21.83 -5.31
C PHE A 598 21.10 23.30 -5.59
N PRO A 599 20.10 24.20 -5.55
CA PRO A 599 20.36 25.64 -5.61
C PRO A 599 21.11 26.11 -4.36
N ASP A 600 22.17 26.91 -4.52
CA ASP A 600 22.99 27.51 -3.43
C ASP A 600 22.20 28.37 -2.41
N GLN A 601 20.89 28.53 -2.62
CA GLN A 601 20.00 29.40 -1.84
C GLN A 601 19.32 28.69 -0.66
N PHE A 602 19.60 27.41 -0.44
CA PHE A 602 19.04 26.61 0.65
C PHE A 602 20.11 26.25 1.69
N PRO A 603 19.71 25.95 2.94
CA PRO A 603 20.62 25.38 3.93
C PRO A 603 21.28 24.09 3.42
N ALA A 604 22.55 23.88 3.76
CA ALA A 604 23.34 22.73 3.28
C ALA A 604 22.71 21.37 3.60
N TRP A 605 21.92 21.26 4.69
CA TRP A 605 21.26 20.00 5.05
C TRP A 605 20.22 19.53 4.02
N VAL A 606 19.72 20.43 3.16
CA VAL A 606 18.76 20.11 2.08
C VAL A 606 19.41 19.21 1.01
N GLU A 607 20.74 19.18 0.94
CA GLU A 607 21.48 18.25 0.08
C GLU A 607 21.25 16.78 0.47
N HIS A 608 21.02 16.53 1.76
CA HIS A 608 20.82 15.19 2.30
C HIS A 608 19.36 14.88 2.60
N TRP A 609 18.53 15.91 2.81
CA TRP A 609 17.14 15.76 3.22
C TRP A 609 16.19 16.64 2.41
N THR A 610 15.11 16.05 1.90
CA THR A 610 13.99 16.79 1.31
C THR A 610 12.91 16.99 2.38
N PRO A 611 12.64 18.23 2.81
CA PRO A 611 11.58 18.50 3.77
C PRO A 611 10.22 18.60 3.08
N GLU A 612 9.17 18.09 3.74
CA GLU A 612 7.77 18.13 3.30
C GLU A 612 6.84 18.67 4.40
N LEU A 613 5.86 19.49 4.00
CA LEU A 613 4.69 19.79 4.83
C LEU A 613 3.70 18.64 4.65
N ARG A 614 3.17 18.11 5.75
CA ARG A 614 2.28 16.94 5.71
C ARG A 614 1.05 17.13 6.58
N LEU A 615 -0.11 16.72 6.04
CA LEU A 615 -1.34 16.49 6.79
C LEU A 615 -1.46 14.98 7.03
N PHE A 616 -0.96 14.54 8.18
CA PHE A 616 -0.97 13.13 8.54
C PHE A 616 -2.38 12.67 8.91
N ASN A 617 -2.92 11.69 8.18
CA ASN A 617 -4.27 11.18 8.39
C ASN A 617 -4.30 10.24 9.60
N CYS A 618 -4.85 10.71 10.73
CA CYS A 618 -4.90 9.94 11.97
C CYS A 618 -5.93 8.80 11.94
N ILE A 619 -7.04 9.00 11.21
CA ILE A 619 -8.14 8.03 11.08
C ILE A 619 -8.67 8.06 9.64
N PRO A 620 -8.27 7.09 8.79
CA PRO A 620 -8.49 7.14 7.34
C PRO A 620 -9.92 6.76 6.93
N LYS A 621 -10.91 7.02 7.80
CA LYS A 621 -12.33 6.67 7.64
C LYS A 621 -12.90 7.23 6.35
N ARG A 622 -12.63 8.52 6.10
CA ARG A 622 -13.21 9.26 4.97
C ARG A 622 -12.65 8.76 3.63
N GLU A 623 -11.34 8.63 3.55
CA GLU A 623 -10.64 8.21 2.34
C GLU A 623 -10.91 6.74 2.01
N LEU A 624 -10.94 5.85 3.01
CA LEU A 624 -11.28 4.44 2.80
C LEU A 624 -12.75 4.25 2.40
N ARG A 625 -13.69 4.96 3.04
CA ARG A 625 -15.11 4.95 2.61
C ARG A 625 -15.25 5.33 1.14
N ARG A 626 -14.50 6.33 0.68
CA ARG A 626 -14.47 6.72 -0.73
C ARG A 626 -13.96 5.58 -1.61
N VAL A 627 -12.83 4.98 -1.28
CA VAL A 627 -12.31 3.82 -2.05
C VAL A 627 -13.34 2.71 -2.14
N PHE A 628 -14.02 2.39 -1.03
CA PHE A 628 -15.08 1.38 -1.04
C PHE A 628 -16.28 1.81 -1.88
N SER A 629 -16.72 3.07 -1.81
CA SER A 629 -17.87 3.53 -2.61
C SER A 629 -17.70 3.41 -4.12
N GLU A 630 -16.46 3.47 -4.60
CA GLU A 630 -16.12 3.34 -6.03
C GLU A 630 -16.17 1.89 -6.51
N LEU A 631 -16.16 0.91 -5.60
CA LEU A 631 -16.20 -0.52 -5.90
C LEU A 631 -17.62 -1.07 -5.87
N GLY A 632 -17.81 -2.24 -6.48
CA GLY A 632 -19.10 -2.92 -6.49
C GLY A 632 -19.46 -3.59 -5.16
N SER A 633 -18.52 -4.31 -4.57
CA SER A 633 -18.66 -5.03 -3.30
C SER A 633 -17.28 -5.51 -2.82
N GLY A 634 -17.17 -6.06 -1.61
CA GLY A 634 -15.89 -6.61 -1.17
C GLY A 634 -15.93 -7.58 0.01
N ILE A 635 -14.85 -8.36 0.11
CA ILE A 635 -14.60 -9.34 1.17
C ILE A 635 -13.28 -8.99 1.85
N LEU A 636 -13.35 -8.54 3.10
CA LEU A 636 -12.23 -8.17 3.95
C LEU A 636 -11.93 -9.33 4.90
N MET A 637 -10.75 -9.94 4.77
CA MET A 637 -10.33 -11.11 5.54
C MET A 637 -9.15 -10.78 6.44
N SER A 638 -9.13 -11.37 7.64
CA SER A 638 -7.96 -11.29 8.52
C SER A 638 -8.01 -12.37 9.60
N ALA A 639 -6.85 -12.71 10.18
CA ALA A 639 -6.81 -13.61 11.32
C ALA A 639 -7.32 -12.97 12.63
N THR A 640 -7.28 -11.63 12.71
CA THR A 640 -7.48 -10.89 13.95
C THR A 640 -8.14 -9.53 13.67
N LEU A 641 -9.47 -9.49 13.61
CA LEU A 641 -10.23 -8.24 13.47
C LEU A 641 -10.83 -7.77 14.79
N ARG A 642 -11.12 -8.68 15.73
CA ARG A 642 -11.79 -8.32 16.98
C ARG A 642 -10.97 -7.36 17.88
N PRO A 643 -11.65 -6.44 18.58
CA PRO A 643 -13.06 -6.08 18.45
C PRO A 643 -13.36 -5.43 17.08
N LYS A 644 -14.51 -5.75 16.50
CA LYS A 644 -14.81 -5.41 15.09
C LYS A 644 -15.30 -3.97 14.96
N GLU A 645 -15.87 -3.42 16.02
CA GLU A 645 -16.52 -2.12 16.04
C GLU A 645 -15.50 -0.99 15.84
N PRO A 646 -14.36 -0.93 16.58
CA PRO A 646 -13.34 0.09 16.31
C PRO A 646 -12.75 0.01 14.90
N PHE A 647 -12.62 -1.21 14.37
CA PHE A 647 -12.13 -1.44 13.02
C PHE A 647 -13.11 -0.96 11.94
N ARG A 648 -14.41 -1.30 12.08
CA ARG A 648 -15.46 -0.87 11.14
C ARG A 648 -15.58 0.65 11.11
N GLU A 649 -15.49 1.27 12.28
CA GLU A 649 -15.54 2.73 12.43
C GLU A 649 -14.31 3.42 11.83
N SER A 650 -13.10 2.90 12.08
CA SER A 650 -11.87 3.52 11.58
C SER A 650 -11.68 3.46 10.07
N ILE A 651 -12.23 2.43 9.41
CA ILE A 651 -12.21 2.31 7.95
C ILE A 651 -13.48 2.85 7.27
N GLY A 652 -14.50 3.20 8.04
CA GLY A 652 -15.74 3.79 7.51
C GLY A 652 -16.63 2.85 6.69
N ILE A 653 -16.46 1.53 6.84
CA ILE A 653 -17.14 0.55 5.97
C ILE A 653 -18.66 0.54 6.13
N ASP A 654 -19.16 0.85 7.33
CA ASP A 654 -20.60 0.88 7.64
C ASP A 654 -21.31 2.11 7.06
N ALA A 655 -20.54 3.10 6.63
CA ALA A 655 -21.04 4.34 6.07
C ALA A 655 -20.89 4.39 4.54
N VAL A 656 -20.54 3.28 3.88
CA VAL A 656 -20.43 3.24 2.41
C VAL A 656 -21.84 3.35 1.81
N PRO A 657 -22.11 4.37 0.98
CA PRO A 657 -23.44 4.59 0.40
C PRO A 657 -23.79 3.55 -0.66
N GLN A 658 -25.08 3.30 -0.88
CA GLN A 658 -25.54 2.52 -2.03
C GLN A 658 -25.10 3.15 -3.35
N LEU A 659 -24.95 2.32 -4.38
CA LEU A 659 -24.58 2.76 -5.73
C LEU A 659 -25.63 3.74 -6.28
N GLY A 660 -25.19 4.84 -6.89
CA GLY A 660 -26.06 5.87 -7.49
C GLY A 660 -26.71 6.89 -6.53
N GLU A 661 -26.74 6.65 -5.22
CA GLU A 661 -27.32 7.59 -4.23
C GLU A 661 -26.59 8.95 -4.18
N LEU A 662 -25.26 8.93 -4.36
CA LEU A 662 -24.44 10.13 -4.35
C LEU A 662 -24.63 10.97 -5.62
N ASP A 663 -24.80 10.33 -6.78
CA ASP A 663 -24.97 11.01 -8.06
C ASP A 663 -26.24 11.88 -8.08
N THR A 664 -27.31 11.44 -7.41
CA THR A 664 -28.54 12.22 -7.24
C THR A 664 -28.38 13.50 -6.41
N LYS A 665 -27.45 13.54 -5.45
CA LYS A 665 -27.14 14.77 -4.68
C LYS A 665 -26.14 15.67 -5.42
N VAL A 666 -25.17 15.07 -6.12
CA VAL A 666 -24.07 15.76 -6.81
C VAL A 666 -24.49 16.48 -8.09
N GLN A 667 -25.58 16.08 -8.76
CA GLN A 667 -26.15 16.78 -9.94
C GLN A 667 -26.54 18.26 -9.70
N SER A 668 -26.47 18.76 -8.45
CA SER A 668 -26.65 20.16 -8.10
C SER A 668 -25.37 21.02 -8.15
N THR A 669 -24.20 20.41 -8.36
CA THR A 669 -22.90 21.06 -8.49
C THR A 669 -22.20 20.59 -9.76
N GLU A 670 -21.84 21.50 -10.68
CA GLU A 670 -21.31 21.21 -12.03
C GLU A 670 -19.92 20.50 -12.08
N ASP A 671 -19.44 19.88 -10.99
CA ASP A 671 -18.03 19.51 -10.80
C ASP A 671 -17.87 18.06 -10.29
N GLU A 672 -18.23 17.09 -11.13
CA GLU A 672 -18.10 15.65 -10.84
C GLU A 672 -16.63 15.23 -10.60
N MET A 673 -15.68 15.87 -11.31
CA MET A 673 -14.25 15.57 -11.20
C MET A 673 -13.63 16.07 -9.88
N THR A 674 -14.12 17.22 -9.38
CA THR A 674 -13.67 17.86 -8.12
C THR A 674 -14.18 17.11 -6.89
N LEU A 675 -15.37 16.50 -6.99
CA LEU A 675 -15.94 15.63 -5.95
C LEU A 675 -15.23 14.28 -5.87
N ARG A 676 -14.86 13.71 -7.02
CA ARG A 676 -13.91 12.59 -7.03
C ARG A 676 -12.63 13.00 -6.32
N MET A 677 -12.01 14.16 -6.58
CA MET A 677 -10.78 14.57 -5.87
C MET A 677 -10.96 14.81 -4.36
N ASN A 678 -12.06 15.46 -3.93
CA ASN A 678 -12.26 15.91 -2.55
C ASN A 678 -12.98 14.91 -1.60
N GLY A 679 -13.43 13.77 -2.14
CA GLY A 679 -13.97 12.63 -1.39
C GLY A 679 -15.36 12.83 -0.77
N ILE A 680 -15.93 11.72 -0.27
CA ILE A 680 -17.26 11.70 0.36
C ILE A 680 -17.15 12.26 1.78
N THR A 681 -17.76 13.42 2.05
CA THR A 681 -17.82 13.99 3.40
C THR A 681 -18.87 13.31 4.26
N ASP A 682 -18.75 13.42 5.59
CA ASP A 682 -19.76 12.87 6.50
C ASP A 682 -21.14 13.52 6.28
N GLU A 683 -21.17 14.83 6.01
CA GLU A 683 -22.39 15.57 5.65
C GLU A 683 -23.07 15.02 4.40
N MET A 684 -22.30 14.58 3.40
CA MET A 684 -22.87 14.00 2.18
C MET A 684 -23.59 12.67 2.42
N THR A 685 -23.14 11.92 3.43
CA THR A 685 -23.73 10.63 3.83
C THR A 685 -24.89 10.77 4.80
N GLU A 686 -25.17 11.97 5.32
CA GLU A 686 -26.36 12.19 6.14
C GLU A 686 -27.62 11.89 5.32
N ASP A 687 -28.49 11.03 5.86
CA ASP A 687 -29.74 10.54 5.26
C ASP A 687 -29.59 9.72 3.95
N VAL A 688 -28.42 9.12 3.69
CA VAL A 688 -28.22 8.21 2.54
C VAL A 688 -28.32 6.75 2.98
N GLU A 689 -28.98 5.90 2.18
CA GLU A 689 -28.96 4.45 2.43
C GLU A 689 -27.55 3.88 2.26
N THR A 690 -27.09 3.10 3.24
CA THR A 690 -25.76 2.49 3.21
C THR A 690 -25.81 1.03 2.79
N ARG A 691 -24.67 0.52 2.32
CA ARG A 691 -24.50 -0.88 1.94
C ARG A 691 -24.41 -1.77 3.19
N PRO A 692 -24.93 -3.00 3.15
CA PRO A 692 -24.89 -3.89 4.30
C PRO A 692 -23.45 -4.37 4.59
N THR A 693 -23.10 -4.42 5.89
CA THR A 693 -21.80 -4.93 6.34
C THR A 693 -21.97 -6.14 7.25
N THR A 694 -21.61 -7.31 6.75
CA THR A 694 -21.67 -8.58 7.47
C THR A 694 -20.36 -8.88 8.18
N PHE A 695 -20.40 -9.47 9.37
CA PHE A 695 -19.21 -9.96 10.08
C PHE A 695 -19.40 -11.40 10.53
N ASP A 696 -18.43 -12.25 10.25
CA ASP A 696 -18.47 -13.66 10.62
C ASP A 696 -17.07 -14.21 10.94
N ARG A 697 -17.03 -15.39 11.56
CA ARG A 697 -15.81 -16.05 12.01
C ARG A 697 -15.74 -17.52 11.63
N PHE A 698 -14.55 -18.00 11.24
CA PHE A 698 -14.27 -19.43 11.24
C PHE A 698 -13.89 -19.98 12.63
N PRO A 699 -14.50 -21.10 13.03
CA PRO A 699 -13.99 -21.88 14.15
C PRO A 699 -12.57 -22.38 13.85
N LEU A 700 -11.75 -22.53 14.90
CA LEU A 700 -10.46 -23.20 14.77
C LEU A 700 -10.71 -24.68 14.49
N ARG A 701 -10.32 -25.15 13.30
CA ARG A 701 -10.38 -26.58 12.91
C ARG A 701 -9.32 -27.43 13.60
N PHE A 702 -8.36 -26.81 14.26
CA PHE A 702 -7.30 -27.48 14.98
C PHE A 702 -7.84 -28.23 16.20
N SER A 703 -7.34 -29.45 16.46
CA SER A 703 -7.76 -30.27 17.61
C SER A 703 -7.30 -29.64 18.94
N PRO A 704 -8.18 -29.48 19.96
CA PRO A 704 -7.76 -29.01 21.27
C PRO A 704 -6.64 -29.86 21.87
N LYS A 705 -6.68 -31.17 21.68
CA LYS A 705 -5.69 -32.13 22.21
C LYS A 705 -4.28 -31.89 21.67
N ASN A 706 -4.17 -31.32 20.47
CA ASN A 706 -2.91 -31.07 19.79
C ASN A 706 -2.29 -29.71 20.16
N ARG A 707 -2.89 -28.96 21.09
CA ARG A 707 -2.32 -27.67 21.51
C ARG A 707 -2.32 -27.48 23.01
N LEU A 708 -1.21 -26.97 23.51
CA LEU A 708 -1.12 -26.40 24.84
C LEU A 708 -1.18 -24.88 24.72
N SER A 709 -2.12 -24.24 25.41
CA SER A 709 -2.29 -22.79 25.38
C SER A 709 -2.32 -22.24 26.79
N VAL A 710 -1.30 -21.48 27.17
CA VAL A 710 -1.09 -21.03 28.54
C VAL A 710 -0.84 -19.53 28.61
N VAL A 711 -1.34 -18.92 29.68
CA VAL A 711 -0.94 -17.57 30.10
C VAL A 711 -0.03 -17.74 31.30
N VAL A 712 1.17 -17.22 31.23
CA VAL A 712 2.06 -17.21 32.39
C VAL A 712 1.74 -15.98 33.22
N ASP A 713 1.34 -16.20 34.47
CA ASP A 713 1.01 -15.11 35.40
C ASP A 713 2.32 -14.45 35.86
N LEU A 714 2.68 -13.36 35.20
CA LEU A 714 3.90 -12.58 35.44
C LEU A 714 3.53 -11.10 35.52
N PRO A 715 4.17 -10.32 36.42
CA PRO A 715 3.99 -8.87 36.44
C PRO A 715 4.18 -8.25 35.05
N LYS A 716 3.45 -7.17 34.73
CA LYS A 716 3.54 -6.49 33.43
C LYS A 716 4.98 -6.25 33.00
N PHE A 717 5.35 -6.70 31.81
CA PHE A 717 6.68 -6.40 31.27
C PHE A 717 6.69 -5.00 30.63
N THR A 718 7.10 -3.97 31.38
CA THR A 718 7.10 -2.56 30.91
C THR A 718 8.48 -1.92 31.01
N LYS A 719 8.71 -0.85 30.24
CA LYS A 719 9.96 -0.08 30.33
C LYS A 719 10.22 0.44 31.76
N ALA A 720 9.18 0.73 32.53
CA ALA A 720 9.30 1.32 33.86
C ALA A 720 9.78 0.32 34.94
N ASN A 721 9.61 -0.99 34.74
CA ASN A 721 9.83 -1.99 35.80
C ASN A 721 10.78 -3.14 35.40
N ARG A 722 11.00 -3.37 34.09
CA ARG A 722 11.86 -4.46 33.60
C ARG A 722 13.37 -4.23 33.75
N GLY A 723 13.79 -3.02 34.14
CA GLY A 723 15.21 -2.68 34.28
C GLY A 723 16.04 -2.80 33.00
N GLU A 724 17.36 -2.65 33.18
CA GLU A 724 18.36 -2.76 32.11
C GLU A 724 18.48 -4.19 31.56
N ARG A 725 19.05 -4.31 30.36
CA ARG A 725 19.16 -5.57 29.60
C ARG A 725 20.35 -6.42 30.06
N GLU A 726 20.43 -6.67 31.36
CA GLU A 726 21.47 -7.49 31.98
C GLU A 726 21.26 -8.98 31.70
N THR A 727 22.35 -9.73 31.51
CA THR A 727 22.32 -11.21 31.38
C THR A 727 22.76 -11.92 32.66
N ASN A 728 23.39 -11.19 33.60
CA ASN A 728 23.71 -11.70 34.93
C ASN A 728 22.49 -11.60 35.84
N HIS A 729 22.01 -12.74 36.35
CA HIS A 729 20.89 -12.82 37.29
C HIS A 729 21.01 -11.85 38.48
N GLN A 730 22.20 -11.67 39.04
CA GLN A 730 22.41 -10.78 40.20
C GLN A 730 22.22 -9.28 39.89
N ALA A 731 22.28 -8.91 38.61
CA ALA A 731 22.11 -7.53 38.14
C ALA A 731 20.71 -7.27 37.55
N MET A 732 19.91 -8.33 37.35
CA MET A 732 18.53 -8.20 36.87
C MET A 732 17.62 -7.65 37.96
N THR A 733 16.53 -6.98 37.55
CA THR A 733 15.40 -6.75 38.45
C THR A 733 14.62 -8.05 38.65
N ASP A 734 13.89 -8.17 39.75
CA ASP A 734 13.03 -9.34 40.04
C ASP A 734 12.10 -9.69 38.86
N ILE A 735 11.56 -8.67 38.18
CA ILE A 735 10.72 -8.88 37.00
C ILE A 735 11.54 -9.48 35.86
N ARG A 736 12.68 -8.89 35.48
CA ARG A 736 13.48 -9.41 34.38
C ARG A 736 13.97 -10.83 34.65
N GLU A 737 14.33 -11.13 35.90
CA GLU A 737 14.72 -12.47 36.31
C GLU A 737 13.60 -13.50 36.08
N GLN A 738 12.36 -13.20 36.47
CA GLN A 738 11.22 -14.09 36.23
C GLN A 738 10.97 -14.36 34.74
N TYR A 739 11.06 -13.32 33.90
CA TYR A 739 10.93 -13.49 32.44
C TYR A 739 12.11 -14.27 31.84
N ALA A 740 13.33 -14.05 32.34
CA ALA A 740 14.50 -14.82 31.94
C ALA A 740 14.33 -16.31 32.29
N GLU A 741 13.78 -16.62 33.47
CA GLU A 741 13.47 -17.99 33.86
C GLU A 741 12.45 -18.65 32.94
N VAL A 742 11.38 -17.95 32.56
CA VAL A 742 10.41 -18.44 31.57
C VAL A 742 11.06 -18.72 30.22
N ILE A 743 11.90 -17.80 29.73
CA ILE A 743 12.67 -17.99 28.49
C ILE A 743 13.55 -19.24 28.58
N ALA A 744 14.24 -19.43 29.71
CA ALA A 744 15.11 -20.59 29.94
C ALA A 744 14.31 -21.92 29.99
N GLN A 745 13.13 -21.91 30.63
CA GLN A 745 12.26 -23.09 30.69
C GLN A 745 11.77 -23.47 29.29
N VAL A 746 11.29 -22.50 28.51
CA VAL A 746 10.80 -22.74 27.14
C VAL A 746 11.93 -23.22 26.23
N ALA A 747 13.11 -22.59 26.29
CA ALA A 747 14.25 -22.94 25.45
C ALA A 747 14.74 -24.40 25.59
N ARG A 748 14.50 -25.01 26.76
CA ARG A 748 14.84 -26.42 27.04
C ARG A 748 13.82 -27.43 26.50
N THR A 749 12.66 -26.97 26.04
CA THR A 749 11.60 -27.83 25.46
C THR A 749 11.89 -28.20 24.02
N GLU A 750 11.20 -29.17 23.43
CA GLU A 750 11.58 -29.74 22.14
C GLU A 750 11.07 -28.95 20.93
N GLY A 751 11.74 -29.15 19.79
CA GLY A 751 11.36 -28.61 18.50
C GLY A 751 11.79 -27.16 18.29
N ASN A 752 11.30 -26.60 17.20
CA ASN A 752 11.56 -25.22 16.80
C ASN A 752 10.74 -24.23 17.65
N ILE A 753 11.41 -23.23 18.22
CA ILE A 753 10.84 -22.28 19.17
C ILE A 753 10.95 -20.85 18.63
N LEU A 754 9.85 -20.11 18.66
CA LEU A 754 9.81 -18.68 18.40
C LEU A 754 9.63 -17.93 19.72
N ILE A 755 10.58 -17.06 20.07
CA ILE A 755 10.51 -16.15 21.22
C ILE A 755 10.26 -14.75 20.69
N ALA A 756 9.02 -14.29 20.79
CA ALA A 756 8.58 -12.99 20.31
C ALA A 756 8.55 -11.97 21.47
N MET A 757 9.53 -11.06 21.47
CA MET A 757 9.75 -10.03 22.48
C MET A 757 9.08 -8.70 22.08
N PRO A 758 8.82 -7.75 23.01
CA PRO A 758 8.14 -6.49 22.67
C PRO A 758 8.87 -5.58 21.66
N SER A 759 10.19 -5.73 21.51
CA SER A 759 11.03 -4.97 20.58
C SER A 759 12.25 -5.78 20.14
N TYR A 760 12.88 -5.41 19.03
CA TYR A 760 14.13 -6.02 18.56
C TYR A 760 15.26 -5.96 19.60
N SER A 761 15.36 -4.85 20.35
CA SER A 761 16.33 -4.72 21.43
C SER A 761 16.10 -5.70 22.58
N GLU A 762 14.85 -6.02 22.92
CA GLU A 762 14.56 -7.07 23.91
C GLU A 762 14.73 -8.48 23.30
N ALA A 763 14.52 -8.65 21.99
CA ALA A 763 14.82 -9.91 21.28
C ALA A 763 16.32 -10.20 21.27
N ALA A 764 17.16 -9.19 21.01
CA ALA A 764 18.60 -9.28 21.09
C ALA A 764 19.06 -9.63 22.51
N TRP A 765 18.46 -9.02 23.54
CA TRP A 765 18.73 -9.39 24.92
C TRP A 765 18.36 -10.86 25.21
N ALA A 766 17.18 -11.31 24.80
CA ALA A 766 16.76 -12.70 25.02
C ALA A 766 17.73 -13.68 24.34
N TYR A 767 18.19 -13.36 23.13
CA TYR A 767 19.23 -14.12 22.43
C TYR A 767 20.55 -14.15 23.20
N GLU A 768 21.07 -13.02 23.67
CA GLU A 768 22.31 -12.98 24.45
C GLU A 768 22.18 -13.71 25.78
N TYR A 769 21.01 -13.62 26.44
CA TYR A 769 20.72 -14.40 27.63
C TYR A 769 20.75 -15.92 27.35
N LEU A 770 20.11 -16.39 26.27
CA LEU A 770 20.15 -17.81 25.87
C LEU A 770 21.58 -18.31 25.65
N ARG A 771 22.50 -17.47 25.16
CA ARG A 771 23.91 -17.85 24.97
C ARG A 771 24.68 -18.06 26.28
N THR A 772 24.17 -17.53 27.39
CA THR A 772 24.73 -17.80 28.73
C THR A 772 24.30 -19.16 29.27
N LEU A 773 23.25 -19.75 28.71
CA LEU A 773 22.69 -21.03 29.12
C LEU A 773 23.32 -22.18 28.34
N SER A 774 23.43 -23.35 28.97
CA SER A 774 23.80 -24.58 28.29
C SER A 774 22.61 -25.15 27.51
N ILE A 775 22.38 -24.64 26.30
CA ILE A 775 21.31 -25.07 25.38
C ILE A 775 21.94 -25.72 24.14
N GLU A 776 21.47 -26.91 23.77
CA GLU A 776 21.98 -27.66 22.61
C GLU A 776 21.38 -27.22 21.26
N LYS A 777 20.34 -26.38 21.30
CA LYS A 777 19.65 -25.86 20.10
C LYS A 777 20.44 -24.76 19.41
N ARG A 778 20.21 -24.62 18.10
CA ARG A 778 20.72 -23.50 17.30
C ARG A 778 19.94 -22.24 17.65
N CYS A 779 20.61 -21.18 18.07
CA CYS A 779 19.96 -19.91 18.42
C CYS A 779 20.17 -18.86 17.33
N PHE A 780 19.11 -18.15 17.00
CA PHE A 780 19.08 -17.08 16.00
C PHE A 780 18.39 -15.84 16.58
N VAL A 781 18.77 -14.68 16.06
CA VAL A 781 18.16 -13.40 16.40
C VAL A 781 17.77 -12.67 15.13
N ASP A 782 16.55 -12.18 15.13
CA ASP A 782 16.00 -11.33 14.08
C ASP A 782 16.32 -9.86 14.35
N LYS A 783 16.44 -9.09 13.27
CA LYS A 783 16.69 -7.65 13.27
C LYS A 783 15.83 -6.99 12.20
N SER A 784 15.56 -5.70 12.36
CA SER A 784 14.98 -4.91 11.28
C SER A 784 15.94 -4.94 10.09
N SER A 785 15.58 -5.68 9.06
CA SER A 785 16.45 -6.07 7.96
C SER A 785 15.66 -6.12 6.64
N THR A 786 16.38 -6.29 5.53
CA THR A 786 15.75 -6.47 4.22
C THR A 786 14.97 -7.80 4.14
N ALA A 787 14.09 -7.92 3.16
CA ALA A 787 13.33 -9.16 2.95
C ALA A 787 14.26 -10.37 2.69
N ASP A 788 15.34 -10.16 1.93
CA ASP A 788 16.30 -11.22 1.57
C ASP A 788 17.12 -11.70 2.77
N GLU A 789 17.52 -10.79 3.65
CA GLU A 789 18.16 -11.12 4.93
C GLU A 789 17.22 -11.91 5.84
N THR A 790 15.95 -11.49 5.91
CA THR A 790 14.91 -12.20 6.68
C THR A 790 14.68 -13.61 6.13
N ASP A 791 14.57 -13.78 4.81
CA ASP A 791 14.38 -15.11 4.19
C ASP A 791 15.62 -16.01 4.34
N THR A 792 16.83 -15.44 4.33
CA THR A 792 18.07 -16.16 4.63
C THR A 792 18.09 -16.65 6.08
N LEU A 793 17.67 -15.81 7.04
CA LEU A 793 17.57 -16.18 8.45
C LEU A 793 16.54 -17.31 8.66
N LEU A 794 15.37 -17.20 8.04
CA LEU A 794 14.32 -18.22 8.13
C LEU A 794 14.76 -19.54 7.51
N SER A 795 15.47 -19.50 6.38
CA SER A 795 16.02 -20.71 5.75
C SER A 795 16.93 -21.47 6.70
N LYS A 796 17.82 -20.76 7.40
CA LYS A 796 18.67 -21.35 8.46
C LYS A 796 17.83 -21.88 9.62
N PHE A 797 16.83 -21.14 10.08
CA PHE A 797 15.93 -21.57 11.16
C PHE A 797 15.20 -22.89 10.81
N PHE A 798 14.76 -23.06 9.56
CA PHE A 798 14.04 -24.25 9.09
C PHE A 798 14.92 -25.46 8.74
N GLU A 799 16.25 -25.35 8.82
CA GLU A 799 17.14 -26.52 8.67
C GLU A 799 16.86 -27.59 9.72
N SER A 800 17.28 -28.83 9.45
CA SER A 800 17.06 -29.97 10.35
C SER A 800 17.64 -29.75 11.75
N GLY A 801 16.88 -30.15 12.76
CA GLY A 801 17.25 -30.07 14.17
C GLY A 801 16.73 -28.81 14.85
N ASP A 802 16.54 -28.90 16.17
CA ASP A 802 15.87 -27.88 16.95
C ASP A 802 16.60 -26.53 16.95
N ALA A 803 15.82 -25.47 16.73
CA ALA A 803 16.29 -24.11 16.75
C ALA A 803 15.40 -23.18 17.59
N ILE A 804 15.99 -22.07 18.04
CA ILE A 804 15.31 -20.97 18.72
C ILE A 804 15.52 -19.70 17.89
N LEU A 805 14.43 -19.02 17.56
CA LEU A 805 14.47 -17.71 16.92
C LEU A 805 13.90 -16.65 17.86
N CYS A 806 14.74 -15.70 18.27
CA CYS A 806 14.32 -14.51 19.01
C CYS A 806 13.96 -13.39 18.03
N THR A 807 12.73 -12.88 18.08
CA THR A 807 12.25 -11.80 17.20
C THR A 807 11.42 -10.77 17.98
N SER A 808 11.07 -9.68 17.32
CA SER A 808 10.13 -8.67 17.80
C SER A 808 8.68 -9.06 17.46
N LEU A 809 7.76 -8.85 18.40
CA LEU A 809 6.31 -8.90 18.16
C LEU A 809 5.84 -7.83 17.15
N ARG A 810 6.66 -6.82 16.89
CA ARG A 810 6.45 -5.80 15.85
C ARG A 810 7.17 -6.13 14.53
N GLY A 811 7.90 -7.25 14.48
CA GLY A 811 8.69 -7.65 13.32
C GLY A 811 7.86 -8.37 12.26
N THR A 812 8.41 -8.44 11.04
CA THR A 812 7.75 -9.08 9.89
C THR A 812 7.61 -10.59 10.05
N ILE A 813 8.49 -11.23 10.84
CA ILE A 813 8.49 -12.68 11.07
C ILE A 813 7.20 -13.16 11.76
N THR A 814 6.65 -12.38 12.69
CA THR A 814 5.40 -12.74 13.39
C THR A 814 4.15 -12.51 12.55
N GLU A 815 4.26 -11.77 11.45
CA GLU A 815 3.16 -11.32 10.60
C GLU A 815 3.08 -12.04 9.25
N GLY A 816 4.21 -12.25 8.57
CA GLY A 816 4.23 -12.66 7.16
C GLY A 816 4.74 -14.07 6.87
N VAL A 817 5.17 -14.85 7.87
CA VAL A 817 5.90 -16.11 7.67
C VAL A 817 5.03 -17.36 7.81
N ASP A 818 5.24 -18.28 6.87
CA ASP A 818 4.63 -19.61 6.86
C ASP A 818 5.58 -20.66 7.48
N PHE A 819 5.26 -21.06 8.71
CA PHE A 819 5.81 -22.12 9.54
C PHE A 819 5.00 -23.44 9.46
N ASP A 820 4.68 -23.94 8.27
CA ASP A 820 3.95 -25.21 8.07
C ASP A 820 4.76 -26.47 8.50
N GLY A 821 4.04 -27.51 8.93
CA GLY A 821 4.64 -28.78 9.35
C GLY A 821 5.52 -28.64 10.59
N GLU A 822 6.75 -29.17 10.52
CA GLU A 822 7.71 -29.20 11.64
C GLU A 822 8.47 -27.87 11.83
N LYS A 823 8.11 -26.81 11.10
CA LYS A 823 8.84 -25.53 11.11
C LYS A 823 8.67 -24.73 12.41
N LEU A 824 7.59 -24.92 13.16
CA LEU A 824 7.40 -24.23 14.45
C LEU A 824 6.54 -25.05 15.42
N HIS A 825 7.08 -25.30 16.61
CA HIS A 825 6.46 -26.13 17.64
C HIS A 825 5.98 -25.30 18.83
N THR A 826 6.73 -24.28 19.22
CA THR A 826 6.40 -23.43 20.38
C THR A 826 6.53 -21.96 20.04
N CYS A 827 5.52 -21.15 20.41
CA CYS A 827 5.61 -19.69 20.36
C CYS A 827 5.42 -19.11 21.77
N LEU A 828 6.43 -18.36 22.22
CA LEU A 828 6.40 -17.56 23.44
C LEU A 828 6.27 -16.08 23.08
N SER A 829 5.12 -15.47 23.40
CA SER A 829 4.89 -14.05 23.22
C SER A 829 5.03 -13.32 24.56
N VAL A 830 6.04 -12.46 24.67
CA VAL A 830 6.39 -11.77 25.91
C VAL A 830 5.84 -10.35 25.91
N GLY A 831 5.10 -9.99 26.95
CA GLY A 831 4.60 -8.64 27.18
C GLY A 831 3.56 -8.16 26.15
N VAL A 832 3.49 -6.84 25.98
CA VAL A 832 2.61 -6.16 25.02
C VAL A 832 3.46 -5.26 24.11
N PRO A 833 3.39 -5.40 22.78
CA PRO A 833 4.19 -4.63 21.84
C PRO A 833 3.56 -3.25 21.59
N LEU A 834 3.60 -2.38 22.61
CA LEU A 834 3.09 -1.02 22.49
C LEU A 834 3.95 -0.22 21.52
N ALA A 835 3.30 0.54 20.63
CA ALA A 835 3.98 1.50 19.79
C ALA A 835 4.75 2.53 20.67
N PRO A 836 5.95 2.95 20.25
CA PRO A 836 6.69 3.98 20.96
C PRO A 836 5.88 5.28 20.95
N PRO A 837 6.01 6.12 21.99
CA PRO A 837 5.35 7.43 21.98
C PRO A 837 5.91 8.27 20.83
N SER A 838 5.03 8.92 20.07
CA SER A 838 5.33 9.90 19.02
C SER A 838 4.18 10.89 18.92
N SER A 839 4.42 12.06 18.31
CA SER A 839 3.35 13.04 18.08
C SER A 839 2.24 12.48 17.19
N GLU A 840 2.60 11.70 16.17
CA GLU A 840 1.64 10.97 15.33
C GLU A 840 0.78 10.02 16.18
N MET A 841 1.41 9.21 17.05
CA MET A 841 0.67 8.25 17.88
C MET A 841 -0.27 8.94 18.86
N ASP A 842 0.19 10.04 19.47
CA ASP A 842 -0.64 10.86 20.36
C ASP A 842 -1.82 11.48 19.58
N ALA A 843 -1.59 11.94 18.35
CA ALA A 843 -2.64 12.45 17.47
C ALA A 843 -3.65 11.35 17.07
N VAL A 844 -3.18 10.14 16.75
CA VAL A 844 -4.03 8.98 16.45
C VAL A 844 -4.89 8.61 17.65
N GLU A 845 -4.32 8.58 18.85
CA GLU A 845 -5.11 8.32 20.07
C GLU A 845 -6.22 9.34 20.27
N ILE A 846 -5.94 10.62 20.04
CA ILE A 846 -6.94 11.69 20.19
C ILE A 846 -8.02 11.60 19.11
N ALA A 847 -7.64 11.29 17.87
CA ALA A 847 -8.57 11.03 16.78
C ALA A 847 -9.52 9.87 17.13
N TYR A 848 -8.96 8.75 17.59
CA TYR A 848 -9.71 7.56 17.99
C TYR A 848 -10.56 7.81 19.23
N GLN A 849 -10.09 8.61 20.20
CA GLN A 849 -10.87 8.98 21.39
C GLN A 849 -12.14 9.77 21.03
N ARG A 850 -12.07 10.57 19.96
CA ARG A 850 -13.20 11.38 19.47
C ARG A 850 -14.14 10.58 18.60
N ALA A 851 -13.61 9.76 17.70
CA ALA A 851 -14.40 8.97 16.76
C ALA A 851 -15.04 7.73 17.41
N ILE A 852 -14.34 7.07 18.33
CA ILE A 852 -14.71 5.75 18.89
C ILE A 852 -14.96 5.89 20.39
N THR A 853 -16.07 6.55 20.73
CA THR A 853 -16.39 6.97 22.12
C THR A 853 -16.51 5.80 23.10
N GLU A 854 -16.92 4.62 22.64
CA GLU A 854 -17.16 3.45 23.50
C GLU A 854 -15.89 2.74 23.97
N THR A 855 -14.81 2.76 23.17
CA THR A 855 -13.59 1.99 23.43
C THR A 855 -12.47 2.88 24.00
N GLY A 856 -12.51 4.20 23.77
CA GLY A 856 -11.46 5.11 24.20
C GLY A 856 -10.21 5.05 23.31
N GLY A 857 -9.51 6.18 23.22
CA GLY A 857 -8.42 6.39 22.25
C GLY A 857 -7.22 5.48 22.46
N GLN A 858 -6.75 5.39 23.70
CA GLN A 858 -5.60 4.54 24.04
C GLN A 858 -5.88 3.05 23.76
N GLU A 859 -7.08 2.59 24.05
CA GLU A 859 -7.43 1.18 23.83
C GLU A 859 -7.51 0.87 22.34
N ALA A 860 -8.21 1.72 21.58
CA ALA A 860 -8.45 1.52 20.16
C ALA A 860 -7.19 1.73 19.30
N ALA A 861 -6.36 2.73 19.61
CA ALA A 861 -5.15 3.04 18.86
C ALA A 861 -3.92 2.21 19.28
N ARG A 862 -3.76 1.86 20.57
CA ARG A 862 -2.59 1.11 21.07
C ARG A 862 -2.91 -0.34 21.43
N LEU A 863 -3.80 -0.55 22.40
CA LEU A 863 -3.96 -1.86 23.04
C LEU A 863 -4.54 -2.92 22.11
N ILE A 864 -5.56 -2.57 21.31
CA ILE A 864 -6.19 -3.48 20.36
C ILE A 864 -5.20 -3.90 19.27
N PRO A 865 -4.51 -2.99 18.55
CA PRO A 865 -3.49 -3.37 17.57
C PRO A 865 -2.35 -4.20 18.18
N SER A 866 -1.85 -3.83 19.38
CA SER A 866 -0.82 -4.62 20.06
C SER A 866 -1.29 -6.03 20.40
N THR A 867 -2.55 -6.19 20.84
CA THR A 867 -3.12 -7.50 21.15
C THR A 867 -3.36 -8.34 19.89
N ARG A 868 -3.71 -7.71 18.75
CA ARG A 868 -3.81 -8.39 17.45
C ARG A 868 -2.45 -8.97 17.03
N ARG A 869 -1.36 -8.21 17.13
CA ARG A 869 0.01 -8.69 16.83
C ARG A 869 0.41 -9.89 17.71
N VAL A 870 0.05 -9.86 18.99
CA VAL A 870 0.27 -11.00 19.91
C VAL A 870 -0.54 -12.22 19.48
N ARG A 871 -1.83 -12.04 19.17
CA ARG A 871 -2.70 -13.12 18.65
C ARG A 871 -2.18 -13.72 17.34
N GLN A 872 -1.60 -12.91 16.46
CA GLN A 872 -0.97 -13.36 15.22
C GLN A 872 0.25 -14.22 15.49
N SER A 873 1.14 -13.79 16.38
CA SER A 873 2.36 -14.55 16.73
C SER A 873 2.04 -15.96 17.25
N VAL A 874 1.16 -16.09 18.25
CA VAL A 874 0.73 -17.41 18.76
C VAL A 874 -0.13 -18.18 17.76
N GLY A 875 -0.77 -17.48 16.83
CA GLY A 875 -1.51 -18.08 15.72
C GLY A 875 -0.61 -18.81 14.73
N ARG A 876 0.70 -18.49 14.67
CA ARG A 876 1.66 -19.16 13.79
C ARG A 876 1.95 -20.62 14.16
N VAL A 877 1.54 -21.07 15.34
CA VAL A 877 1.69 -22.47 15.77
C VAL A 877 0.51 -23.34 15.30
N ILE A 878 -0.56 -22.75 14.76
CA ILE A 878 -1.79 -23.47 14.37
C ILE A 878 -2.04 -23.30 12.88
N ARG A 879 -1.83 -24.36 12.09
CA ARG A 879 -2.05 -24.29 10.63
C ARG A 879 -2.78 -25.50 10.06
N GLY A 880 -2.46 -26.70 10.53
CA GLY A 880 -3.04 -27.95 10.03
C GLY A 880 -3.74 -28.78 11.10
N VAL A 881 -4.73 -29.59 10.72
CA VAL A 881 -5.47 -30.46 11.67
C VAL A 881 -4.61 -31.50 12.40
N ASN A 882 -3.44 -31.83 11.84
CA ASN A 882 -2.52 -32.86 12.34
C ASN A 882 -1.30 -32.29 13.08
N GLU A 883 -1.04 -30.98 13.00
CA GLU A 883 0.12 -30.40 13.68
C GLU A 883 -0.11 -30.41 15.20
N THR A 884 0.97 -30.27 15.97
CA THR A 884 0.95 -30.18 17.43
C THR A 884 1.82 -29.03 17.89
N GLY A 885 1.38 -28.25 18.88
CA GLY A 885 2.23 -27.14 19.34
C GLY A 885 1.78 -26.41 20.59
N VAL A 886 2.66 -25.54 21.07
CA VAL A 886 2.57 -24.85 22.35
C VAL A 886 2.51 -23.34 22.13
N ARG A 887 1.54 -22.68 22.78
CA ARG A 887 1.27 -21.25 22.68
C ARG A 887 1.31 -20.61 24.05
N ILE A 888 2.20 -19.65 24.24
CA ILE A 888 2.48 -19.07 25.55
C ILE A 888 2.33 -17.56 25.47
N LEU A 889 1.47 -17.00 26.32
CA LEU A 889 1.36 -15.56 26.55
C LEU A 889 1.98 -15.25 27.91
N ALA A 890 3.09 -14.51 27.95
CA ALA A 890 3.76 -14.15 29.19
C ALA A 890 3.49 -12.67 29.51
N ASP A 891 2.42 -12.40 30.25
CA ASP A 891 2.08 -11.10 30.87
C ASP A 891 0.73 -11.23 31.64
N GLU A 892 0.63 -10.69 32.85
CA GLU A 892 -0.60 -10.69 33.67
C GLU A 892 -1.80 -10.02 32.96
N ARG A 893 -1.55 -9.11 31.99
CA ARG A 893 -2.62 -8.45 31.22
C ARG A 893 -3.47 -9.42 30.40
N TYR A 894 -2.99 -10.63 30.11
CA TYR A 894 -3.76 -11.69 29.46
C TYR A 894 -4.42 -12.67 30.46
N GLY A 895 -4.10 -12.52 31.75
CA GLY A 895 -4.65 -13.26 32.87
C GLY A 895 -6.02 -12.75 33.33
N THR A 896 -6.41 -13.10 34.55
CA THR A 896 -7.74 -12.80 35.12
C THR A 896 -7.75 -11.71 36.18
N SER A 897 -6.57 -11.28 36.64
CA SER A 897 -6.35 -10.41 37.81
C SER A 897 -6.12 -8.93 37.44
N ASP A 898 -5.72 -8.63 36.20
CA ASP A 898 -5.34 -7.28 35.80
C ASP A 898 -6.52 -6.39 35.40
N SER A 899 -6.46 -5.11 35.77
CA SER A 899 -7.49 -4.10 35.49
C SER A 899 -7.58 -3.68 34.02
N THR A 900 -6.50 -3.81 33.25
CA THR A 900 -6.48 -3.51 31.80
C THR A 900 -7.12 -4.65 30.99
N ASN A 901 -7.08 -5.88 31.53
CA ASN A 901 -7.76 -7.08 31.02
C ASN A 901 -7.75 -7.23 29.49
N LEU A 902 -6.55 -7.34 28.90
CA LEU A 902 -6.39 -7.57 27.45
C LEU A 902 -6.95 -8.93 27.00
N ARG A 903 -7.20 -9.84 27.95
CA ARG A 903 -7.89 -11.11 27.71
C ARG A 903 -9.24 -10.92 26.99
N ARG A 904 -9.95 -9.80 27.22
CA ARG A 904 -11.22 -9.49 26.55
C ARG A 904 -11.12 -9.36 25.03
N TYR A 905 -9.94 -9.03 24.51
CA TYR A 905 -9.66 -8.92 23.08
C TYR A 905 -9.22 -10.23 22.42
N LEU A 906 -8.99 -11.28 23.22
CA LEU A 906 -8.88 -12.64 22.71
C LEU A 906 -10.26 -13.11 22.25
N SER A 907 -10.31 -14.00 21.27
CA SER A 907 -11.59 -14.60 20.86
C SER A 907 -12.22 -15.41 22.01
N PRO A 908 -13.56 -15.58 22.08
CA PRO A 908 -14.20 -16.34 23.16
C PRO A 908 -13.66 -17.77 23.33
N GLN A 909 -13.19 -18.36 22.23
CA GLN A 909 -12.52 -19.67 22.26
C GLN A 909 -11.13 -19.55 22.91
N GLN A 910 -10.32 -18.59 22.50
CA GLN A 910 -9.00 -18.33 23.11
C GLN A 910 -9.16 -17.99 24.60
N GLN A 911 -10.16 -17.20 24.99
CA GLN A 911 -10.46 -16.91 26.40
C GLN A 911 -10.80 -18.16 27.22
N ARG A 912 -11.39 -19.19 26.62
CA ARG A 912 -11.64 -20.47 27.32
C ARG A 912 -10.40 -21.36 27.34
N GLU A 913 -9.56 -21.24 26.32
CA GLU A 913 -8.45 -22.16 26.09
C GLU A 913 -7.16 -21.75 26.81
N PHE A 914 -6.83 -20.46 26.80
CA PHE A 914 -5.63 -19.93 27.43
C PHE A 914 -5.75 -20.00 28.95
N THR A 915 -5.10 -20.99 29.54
CA THR A 915 -5.19 -21.28 30.98
C THR A 915 -4.04 -20.60 31.72
N PRO A 916 -4.31 -19.82 32.79
CA PRO A 916 -3.26 -19.26 33.62
C PRO A 916 -2.41 -20.35 34.28
N VAL A 917 -1.09 -20.17 34.29
CA VAL A 917 -0.11 -21.02 34.99
C VAL A 917 0.91 -20.14 35.70
N GLU A 918 1.38 -20.59 36.85
CA GLU A 918 2.53 -19.98 37.53
C GLU A 918 3.79 -20.18 36.70
N TYR A 919 4.68 -19.19 36.70
CA TYR A 919 5.89 -19.23 35.87
C TYR A 919 6.84 -20.38 36.24
N THR A 920 6.84 -20.85 37.49
CA THR A 920 7.64 -21.99 37.95
C THR A 920 7.16 -23.33 37.39
N ASP A 921 5.89 -23.40 36.98
CA ASP A 921 5.21 -24.64 36.60
C ASP A 921 5.18 -24.85 35.08
N LEU A 922 5.54 -23.83 34.31
CA LEU A 922 5.45 -23.79 32.85
C LEU A 922 6.23 -24.93 32.18
N GLY A 923 7.50 -25.12 32.54
CA GLY A 923 8.36 -26.15 31.94
C GLY A 923 7.81 -27.57 32.13
N GLY A 924 7.22 -27.84 33.31
CA GLY A 924 6.55 -29.11 33.60
C GLY A 924 5.28 -29.32 32.77
N ALA A 925 4.50 -28.27 32.54
CA ALA A 925 3.32 -28.32 31.68
C ALA A 925 3.69 -28.62 30.21
N ILE A 926 4.72 -27.93 29.67
CA ILE A 926 5.17 -28.13 28.29
C ILE A 926 5.75 -29.53 28.09
N THR A 927 6.58 -29.99 29.04
CA THR A 927 7.19 -31.34 28.97
C THR A 927 6.13 -32.43 28.93
N ARG A 928 5.09 -32.33 29.77
CA ARG A 928 3.99 -33.31 29.78
C ARG A 928 3.20 -33.30 28.48
N PHE A 929 2.98 -32.13 27.88
CA PHE A 929 2.30 -32.02 26.59
C PHE A 929 3.08 -32.77 25.50
N TRP A 930 4.39 -32.54 25.37
CA TRP A 930 5.20 -33.24 24.37
C TRP A 930 5.33 -34.74 24.65
N GLN A 931 5.40 -35.16 25.91
CA GLN A 931 5.38 -36.59 26.27
C GLN A 931 4.08 -37.30 25.88
N TYR A 932 2.94 -36.60 25.87
CA TYR A 932 1.66 -37.18 25.45
C TYR A 932 1.57 -37.38 23.93
N HIS A 933 2.30 -36.59 23.14
CA HIS A 933 2.31 -36.66 21.66
C HIS A 933 3.47 -37.47 21.07
N LYS A 934 4.32 -38.05 21.91
CA LYS A 934 5.31 -39.07 21.56
C LYS A 934 4.74 -40.46 21.75
#